data_AF-A0A1Y6BZE4-F1
#
_entry.id   AF-A0A1Y6BZE4-F1
#
_cell.length_a   1.000
_cell.length_b   1.000
_cell.length_c   1.000
_cell.angle_alpha   90.00
_cell.angle_beta   90.00
_cell.angle_gamma   90.00
#
_symmetry.space_group_name_H-M   'P 1'
#
loop_
_entity.id
_entity.type
_entity.pdbx_description
1 polymer ?
#
loop_
_entity_poly.entity_id
_entity_poly.type
_entity_poly.pdbx_seq_one_letter_code
_entity_poly.pdbx_strand_id
1 'polypeptide(L)'
;MLSKPLRRWILFCQLFGLVGTVWGQSQAFRIAIEPSRVAALGLDQSQRLRVISLRDNGTSYFFRGKVEWQSLTPSLASVSKDGWVKGLGEGDARIKAIAPDLGMEAEFSLSVVAKPFEIYLQAPRNWQKAHIWYWYLQGGADITGRDPTGEPWPAAFSQSLGAWPGPAMEAVEGMPGWFKAKLPRFDNHQEFPDTPLKPQPVRMVFSNPDRGEQTRDMIHGNGCFLAYNRYLGDPSNKVIDGRWDSPNNCPAFFKPLRAVVEAPGGPIYASQATVRIRSQGAENTQLFYNLEGRLAQATDPMASSSQSISIGPAITKQGEVDLCLAALTAENYGHNRCFHFWAGDPSKFKKLGAVYSTNETTFSIWSPDRSSVELWLDGRTIPMGYIGDAVNKPGIWAVTVAGDYKLKPYNFVIDGVTVRDPYGTMVQPGTDFNIVMNTSGIEPEGGWHGSPHLNKREDAIIYEMNIRDFTWDPSSGVNPDHRGRFLGAVESGTHLFKGGFQENPRISTGIDHLKELGITHVQLLPVFDYATCSAKDPQNSDSCYNWGYDPENFNIPEERYSLRPDDYEFRVQEFQTMVNEFHKAGISVVMDVVYNHTWVRPWRETDEGEKVLGDITGQYFLQDEEGFGYQLTGTGNTVDPSRNPMVDQFILDSLIYWIETYHVDGFRFDLAGVFDHQIISRWATALQERFPDKKLLLYGEPWTALDDPNPDHFRLYHMPQMFDRQGRFSHFGGFNFPFREAIKGFNDWGGGGGFAFNQITSSRTIMNGLRGSIGRSNYLASEFAIDPAQTINYVSSHDNLTLYDKISAWAVSQGRFISTGYKARISAFANSIVLMSQGVPFIHSGAELLRSKNGVANSYQAGDLINRIDWRRKAEHWPVFDMYRHVIHNRKRFEGLRLGTEDEINQAVRVYDRGYGLIEVSIRGDGTSRHELLILLNSGPDRDYILPPGLWTAAIEQGISTRDRPVQGVIKAAGTAVTLLYRP
;
A
#
# COMPACT_ATOMS: atom_id res chain seq x y z
N MET A 1 31.13 29.63 -17.98
CA MET A 1 29.66 29.68 -18.17
C MET A 1 29.11 28.32 -17.77
N LEU A 2 28.67 28.20 -16.52
CA LEU A 2 28.19 26.97 -15.91
C LEU A 2 26.66 26.84 -16.08
N SER A 3 26.23 25.58 -16.15
CA SER A 3 24.93 25.10 -16.63
C SER A 3 23.72 25.48 -15.77
N LYS A 4 22.56 25.48 -16.41
CA LYS A 4 21.23 25.89 -15.92
C LYS A 4 20.53 25.03 -14.83
N PRO A 5 21.05 23.93 -14.21
CA PRO A 5 20.31 23.25 -13.14
C PRO A 5 20.33 23.99 -11.79
N LEU A 6 21.32 24.85 -11.53
CA LEU A 6 21.46 25.46 -10.19
C LEU A 6 20.49 26.62 -9.90
N ARG A 7 19.84 27.20 -10.92
CA ARG A 7 18.89 28.32 -10.70
C ARG A 7 17.48 27.90 -10.32
N ARG A 8 17.08 26.63 -10.53
CA ARG A 8 15.78 26.13 -10.04
C ARG A 8 15.81 25.77 -8.55
N TRP A 9 16.98 25.50 -7.99
CA TRP A 9 17.12 25.21 -6.55
C TRP A 9 17.16 26.45 -5.66
N ILE A 10 17.59 27.60 -6.19
CA ILE A 10 17.60 28.86 -5.40
C ILE A 10 16.21 29.51 -5.36
N LEU A 11 15.36 29.26 -6.36
CA LEU A 11 13.96 29.73 -6.34
C LEU A 11 13.01 28.85 -5.51
N PHE A 12 13.36 27.57 -5.30
CA PHE A 12 12.54 26.63 -4.51
C PHE A 12 12.62 26.92 -3.00
N CYS A 13 13.77 27.44 -2.51
CA CYS A 13 13.93 27.82 -1.10
C CYS A 13 13.31 29.19 -0.73
N GLN A 14 12.78 29.95 -1.69
CA GLN A 14 12.14 31.25 -1.41
C GLN A 14 10.61 31.19 -1.35
N LEU A 15 10.00 30.06 -1.72
CA LEU A 15 8.53 29.89 -1.71
C LEU A 15 7.99 29.13 -0.50
N PHE A 16 8.83 28.44 0.28
CA PHE A 16 8.46 27.88 1.58
C PHE A 16 9.37 28.46 2.67
N GLY A 17 8.86 29.47 3.37
CA GLY A 17 9.53 30.07 4.53
C GLY A 17 9.58 29.16 5.75
N LEU A 18 10.24 27.99 5.65
CA LEU A 18 10.26 26.96 6.70
C LEU A 18 11.68 26.42 6.99
N VAL A 19 12.68 27.29 7.16
CA VAL A 19 13.84 26.97 8.02
C VAL A 19 14.29 28.23 8.74
N GLY A 20 13.82 28.42 9.97
CA GLY A 20 14.38 29.43 10.88
C GLY A 20 15.54 28.84 11.65
N THR A 21 16.78 28.99 11.16
CA THR A 21 17.98 28.55 11.88
C THR A 21 18.36 29.58 12.96
N VAL A 22 18.44 29.15 14.22
CA VAL A 22 18.96 29.97 15.33
C VAL A 22 20.39 29.51 15.63
N TRP A 23 21.32 30.47 15.65
CA TRP A 23 22.76 30.24 15.58
C TRP A 23 23.38 30.18 16.99
N GLY A 24 23.84 29.00 17.42
CA GLY A 24 24.71 28.84 18.59
C GLY A 24 26.19 29.00 18.20
N GLN A 25 26.95 29.85 18.91
CA GLN A 25 28.37 30.08 18.64
C GLN A 25 29.25 28.91 19.11
N SER A 26 29.61 28.01 18.20
CA SER A 26 30.78 27.14 18.32
C SER A 26 31.49 27.07 16.96
N GLN A 27 32.83 27.17 16.96
CA GLN A 27 33.62 27.17 15.72
C GLN A 27 33.73 25.78 15.04
N ALA A 28 33.33 24.69 15.70
CA ALA A 28 33.56 23.31 15.25
C ALA A 28 32.30 22.51 14.85
N PHE A 29 31.10 22.88 15.33
CA PHE A 29 29.86 22.14 15.09
C PHE A 29 28.74 23.07 14.60
N ARG A 30 27.90 22.60 13.66
CA ARG A 30 26.58 23.20 13.38
C ARG A 30 25.50 22.28 13.93
N ILE A 31 24.70 22.83 14.85
CA ILE A 31 23.62 22.13 15.54
C ILE A 31 22.29 22.72 15.05
N ALA A 32 21.38 21.85 14.62
CA ALA A 32 20.00 22.18 14.31
C ALA A 32 19.10 21.90 15.52
N ILE A 33 18.01 22.66 15.59
CA ILE A 33 16.96 22.54 16.61
C ILE A 33 15.67 22.15 15.87
N GLU A 34 15.03 21.05 16.29
CA GLU A 34 13.81 20.53 15.66
C GLU A 34 12.61 20.61 16.63
N PRO A 35 11.42 21.10 16.18
CA PRO A 35 11.12 21.71 14.88
C PRO A 35 11.64 23.16 14.75
N SER A 36 11.98 23.55 13.51
CA SER A 36 12.78 24.73 13.16
C SER A 36 12.04 26.06 13.26
N ARG A 37 11.67 26.51 14.47
CA ARG A 37 11.18 27.88 14.69
C ARG A 37 11.14 28.35 16.14
N VAL A 38 12.27 28.34 16.87
CA VAL A 38 12.29 28.97 18.19
C VAL A 38 13.63 29.64 18.54
N ALA A 39 13.63 30.97 18.71
CA ALA A 39 14.78 31.76 19.18
C ALA A 39 15.14 31.56 20.67
N ALA A 40 14.28 30.90 21.45
CA ALA A 40 14.47 30.65 22.89
C ALA A 40 13.49 29.56 23.42
N LEU A 41 14.00 28.54 24.12
CA LEU A 41 13.24 27.41 24.67
C LEU A 41 12.31 27.87 25.82
N GLY A 42 11.05 27.44 25.83
CA GLY A 42 10.15 27.73 26.97
C GLY A 42 10.48 26.89 28.21
N LEU A 43 10.25 27.39 29.44
CA LEU A 43 10.27 26.49 30.62
C LEU A 43 9.25 25.36 30.41
N ASP A 44 9.62 24.16 30.83
CA ASP A 44 8.92 22.87 30.67
C ASP A 44 8.70 22.37 29.24
N GLN A 45 9.13 23.13 28.23
CA GLN A 45 9.17 22.62 26.86
C GLN A 45 10.42 21.78 26.64
N SER A 46 10.27 20.76 25.79
CA SER A 46 11.39 19.95 25.30
C SER A 46 11.60 20.20 23.81
N GLN A 47 12.86 20.33 23.39
CA GLN A 47 13.26 20.42 21.99
C GLN A 47 14.44 19.50 21.73
N ARG A 48 14.49 18.93 20.53
CA ARG A 48 15.58 18.05 20.14
C ARG A 48 16.68 18.84 19.46
N LEU A 49 17.90 18.54 19.86
CA LEU A 49 19.11 19.05 19.25
C LEU A 49 19.77 17.97 18.41
N ARG A 50 20.25 18.36 17.22
CA ARG A 50 20.96 17.46 16.31
C ARG A 50 22.17 18.15 15.71
N VAL A 51 23.33 17.50 15.73
CA VAL A 51 24.49 17.97 14.95
C VAL A 51 24.22 17.66 13.48
N ILE A 52 24.14 18.68 12.63
CA ILE A 52 23.84 18.52 11.20
C ILE A 52 25.09 18.63 10.32
N SER A 53 26.13 19.33 10.77
CA SER A 53 27.43 19.37 10.08
C SER A 53 28.56 19.74 11.03
N LEU A 54 29.77 19.26 10.77
CA LEU A 54 31.00 19.69 11.44
C LEU A 54 31.73 20.72 10.60
N ARG A 55 32.50 21.60 11.25
CA ARG A 55 33.37 22.57 10.57
C ARG A 55 34.82 22.34 10.99
N ASP A 56 35.66 22.03 10.03
CA ASP A 56 37.10 21.85 10.21
C ASP A 56 37.86 22.69 9.16
N ASN A 57 38.83 23.49 9.61
CA ASN A 57 39.61 24.42 8.78
C ASN A 57 38.79 25.23 7.76
N GLY A 58 37.60 25.72 8.17
CA GLY A 58 36.72 26.56 7.35
C GLY A 58 35.75 25.79 6.44
N THR A 59 35.95 24.48 6.24
CA THR A 59 35.11 23.61 5.39
C THR A 59 34.01 22.94 6.24
N SER A 60 32.78 22.87 5.72
CA SER A 60 31.64 22.23 6.42
C SER A 60 31.35 20.85 5.84
N TYR A 61 31.24 19.83 6.69
CA TYR A 61 30.96 18.44 6.32
C TYR A 61 29.66 17.98 6.97
N PHE A 62 28.77 17.30 6.24
CA PHE A 62 27.60 16.65 6.84
C PHE A 62 28.04 15.57 7.83
N PHE A 63 27.41 15.53 9.01
CA PHE A 63 27.79 14.62 10.08
C PHE A 63 26.65 13.65 10.41
N ARG A 64 26.95 12.35 10.38
CA ARG A 64 26.01 11.25 10.71
C ARG A 64 26.53 10.33 11.83
N GLY A 65 27.55 10.76 12.58
CA GLY A 65 28.15 9.98 13.67
C GLY A 65 27.39 10.12 15.00
N LYS A 66 27.79 9.32 15.99
CA LYS A 66 27.20 9.34 17.34
C LYS A 66 27.60 10.62 18.10
N VAL A 67 26.64 11.24 18.77
CA VAL A 67 26.86 12.45 19.61
C VAL A 67 26.39 12.16 21.02
N GLU A 68 27.22 12.49 22.00
CA GLU A 68 26.85 12.50 23.42
C GLU A 68 26.55 13.92 23.88
N TRP A 69 25.52 14.07 24.71
CA TRP A 69 25.01 15.37 25.14
C TRP A 69 25.13 15.53 26.65
N GLN A 70 25.53 16.73 27.09
CA GLN A 70 25.67 17.06 28.50
C GLN A 70 25.16 18.47 28.79
N SER A 71 24.35 18.65 29.84
CA SER A 71 23.98 19.99 30.32
C SER A 71 25.03 20.50 31.29
N LEU A 72 25.54 21.70 31.02
CA LEU A 72 26.50 22.39 31.89
C LEU A 72 25.80 23.32 32.89
N THR A 73 24.51 23.61 32.68
CA THR A 73 23.66 24.41 33.57
C THR A 73 22.37 23.65 33.91
N PRO A 74 22.45 22.58 34.72
CA PRO A 74 21.31 21.69 34.98
C PRO A 74 20.14 22.34 35.74
N SER A 75 20.35 23.47 36.41
CA SER A 75 19.28 24.28 37.00
C SER A 75 18.46 25.06 35.97
N LEU A 76 19.00 25.29 34.76
CA LEU A 76 18.35 26.04 33.69
C LEU A 76 17.80 25.13 32.58
N ALA A 77 18.47 24.00 32.30
CA ALA A 77 17.96 22.99 31.38
C ALA A 77 18.58 21.59 31.61
N SER A 78 17.81 20.52 31.42
CA SER A 78 18.32 19.15 31.38
C SER A 78 18.44 18.64 29.95
N VAL A 79 19.38 17.74 29.65
CA VAL A 79 19.51 17.10 28.33
C VAL A 79 19.56 15.57 28.45
N SER A 80 18.86 14.87 27.57
CA SER A 80 18.88 13.41 27.47
C SER A 80 20.01 12.90 26.58
N LYS A 81 20.25 11.58 26.61
CA LYS A 81 21.26 10.92 25.77
C LYS A 81 21.02 11.11 24.26
N ASP A 82 19.76 11.27 23.84
CA ASP A 82 19.38 11.40 22.43
C ASP A 82 19.22 12.86 21.96
N GLY A 83 19.68 13.82 22.77
CA GLY A 83 19.73 15.24 22.42
C GLY A 83 18.47 16.04 22.76
N TRP A 84 17.52 15.49 23.52
CA TRP A 84 16.36 16.26 24.00
C TRP A 84 16.73 17.18 25.16
N VAL A 85 16.54 18.48 24.99
CA VAL A 85 16.74 19.50 26.02
C VAL A 85 15.40 19.97 26.58
N LYS A 86 15.23 19.94 27.90
CA LYS A 86 14.06 20.48 28.61
C LYS A 86 14.45 21.72 29.42
N GLY A 87 13.73 22.83 29.24
CA GLY A 87 13.95 24.07 30.01
C GLY A 87 13.42 23.97 31.43
N LEU A 88 14.23 24.35 32.42
CA LEU A 88 13.94 24.21 33.86
C LEU A 88 14.00 25.54 34.63
N GLY A 89 14.71 26.55 34.11
CA GLY A 89 14.82 27.88 34.71
C GLY A 89 15.17 28.95 33.68
N GLU A 90 14.77 30.20 33.90
CA GLU A 90 15.00 31.30 32.94
C GLU A 90 16.47 31.71 32.90
N GLY A 91 16.98 31.96 31.69
CA GLY A 91 18.36 32.36 31.44
C GLY A 91 19.01 31.55 30.32
N ASP A 92 20.27 31.83 30.02
CA ASP A 92 20.99 31.15 28.95
C ASP A 92 21.57 29.82 29.43
N ALA A 93 20.89 28.72 29.07
CA ALA A 93 21.32 27.37 29.38
C ALA A 93 22.47 26.95 28.46
N ARG A 94 23.54 26.35 29.02
CA ARG A 94 24.69 25.85 28.27
C ARG A 94 24.63 24.34 28.13
N ILE A 95 24.71 23.87 26.89
CA ILE A 95 24.71 22.44 26.55
C ILE A 95 25.97 22.12 25.74
N LYS A 96 26.57 20.96 26.02
CA LYS A 96 27.78 20.44 25.37
C LYS A 96 27.44 19.22 24.53
N ALA A 97 27.96 19.19 23.31
CA ALA A 97 27.92 18.06 22.38
C ALA A 97 29.34 17.49 22.23
N ILE A 98 29.46 16.16 22.34
CA ILE A 98 30.73 15.44 22.27
C ILE A 98 30.62 14.38 21.17
N ALA A 99 31.52 14.41 20.19
CA ALA A 99 31.66 13.37 19.17
C ALA A 99 32.90 12.53 19.50
N PRO A 100 32.76 11.46 20.32
CA PRO A 100 33.89 10.73 20.87
C PRO A 100 34.77 10.09 19.80
N ASP A 101 34.17 9.61 18.70
CA ASP A 101 34.88 8.97 17.58
C ASP A 101 35.82 9.93 16.83
N LEU A 102 35.64 11.24 16.99
CA LEU A 102 36.45 12.28 16.35
C LEU A 102 37.29 13.08 17.35
N GLY A 103 37.16 12.83 18.66
CA GLY A 103 37.82 13.60 19.71
C GLY A 103 37.43 15.09 19.71
N MET A 104 36.25 15.43 19.19
CA MET A 104 35.77 16.81 19.05
C MET A 104 34.64 17.10 20.04
N GLU A 105 34.61 18.32 20.57
CA GLU A 105 33.54 18.80 21.43
C GLU A 105 33.15 20.25 21.11
N ALA A 106 31.90 20.58 21.37
CA ALA A 106 31.38 21.93 21.23
C ALA A 106 30.34 22.26 22.28
N GLU A 107 30.34 23.52 22.68
CA GLU A 107 29.34 24.08 23.58
C GLU A 107 28.50 25.10 22.84
N PHE A 108 27.24 25.21 23.19
CA PHE A 108 26.36 26.25 22.70
C PHE A 108 25.39 26.67 23.79
N SER A 109 24.97 27.93 23.71
CA SER A 109 24.00 28.52 24.61
C SER A 109 22.62 28.51 23.97
N LEU A 110 21.62 28.14 24.76
CA LEU A 110 20.21 28.16 24.42
C LEU A 110 19.50 29.06 25.44
N SER A 111 18.87 30.14 24.97
CA SER A 111 18.11 31.00 25.86
C SER A 111 16.83 30.31 26.29
N VAL A 112 16.63 30.15 27.60
CA VAL A 112 15.40 29.64 28.19
C VAL A 112 14.59 30.84 28.69
N VAL A 113 13.39 31.00 28.16
CA VAL A 113 12.54 32.18 28.44
C VAL A 113 11.14 31.74 28.89
N ALA A 114 10.51 32.49 29.78
CA ALA A 114 9.10 32.31 30.06
C ALA A 114 8.25 32.87 28.92
N LYS A 115 7.81 32.00 28.00
CA LYS A 115 6.86 32.38 26.94
C LYS A 115 5.41 32.28 27.40
N PRO A 116 4.53 33.23 27.02
CA PRO A 116 3.08 33.02 27.07
C PRO A 116 2.71 31.68 26.44
N PHE A 117 1.77 30.94 27.02
CA PHE A 117 1.30 29.68 26.43
C PHE A 117 0.06 29.95 25.57
N GLU A 118 -0.05 29.23 24.46
CA GLU A 118 -1.16 29.37 23.50
C GLU A 118 -2.16 28.24 23.75
N ILE A 119 -3.44 28.60 23.88
CA ILE A 119 -4.52 27.64 24.06
C ILE A 119 -5.38 27.57 22.81
N TYR A 120 -5.88 26.37 22.51
CA TYR A 120 -6.81 26.09 21.42
C TYR A 120 -8.08 25.48 22.03
N LEU A 121 -9.24 25.90 21.54
CA LEU A 121 -10.52 25.44 22.07
C LEU A 121 -11.58 25.33 20.98
N GLN A 122 -12.29 24.20 20.98
CA GLN A 122 -13.43 23.97 20.09
C GLN A 122 -14.73 24.34 20.79
N ALA A 123 -15.51 25.25 20.20
CA ALA A 123 -16.82 25.59 20.72
C ALA A 123 -17.82 24.44 20.44
N PRO A 124 -18.69 24.06 21.41
CA PRO A 124 -19.64 22.94 21.27
C PRO A 124 -20.71 23.10 20.17
N ARG A 125 -20.84 24.30 19.60
CA ARG A 125 -21.72 24.67 18.48
C ARG A 125 -20.96 25.73 17.67
N ASN A 126 -21.09 25.77 16.34
CA ASN A 126 -20.38 26.67 15.40
C ASN A 126 -20.43 28.17 15.78
N TRP A 127 -19.70 28.58 16.82
CA TRP A 127 -19.62 29.95 17.29
C TRP A 127 -18.77 30.77 16.30
N GLN A 128 -19.12 32.04 16.17
CA GLN A 128 -18.41 32.97 15.28
C GLN A 128 -17.46 33.89 16.07
N LYS A 129 -17.62 33.99 17.40
CA LYS A 129 -16.81 34.81 18.32
C LYS A 129 -16.76 34.18 19.72
N ALA A 130 -15.62 34.32 20.40
CA ALA A 130 -15.43 33.91 21.80
C ALA A 130 -14.47 34.88 22.52
N HIS A 131 -14.69 35.13 23.81
CA HIS A 131 -13.79 35.90 24.68
C HIS A 131 -13.31 35.04 25.85
N ILE A 132 -12.12 35.32 26.38
CA ILE A 132 -11.55 34.64 27.55
C ILE A 132 -11.35 35.61 28.72
N TRP A 133 -11.65 35.17 29.94
CA TRP A 133 -11.46 35.94 31.20
C TRP A 133 -10.64 35.13 32.20
N TYR A 134 -9.78 35.78 32.99
CA TYR A 134 -9.00 35.09 34.04
C TYR A 134 -8.71 35.96 35.26
N TRP A 135 -8.40 35.35 36.41
CA TRP A 135 -8.08 36.07 37.67
C TRP A 135 -7.28 35.22 38.68
N TYR A 136 -6.73 35.87 39.71
CA TYR A 136 -5.98 35.25 40.83
C TYR A 136 -6.78 35.32 42.15
N LEU A 137 -6.44 34.48 43.14
CA LEU A 137 -6.98 34.57 44.51
C LEU A 137 -5.90 35.08 45.48
N GLN A 138 -6.24 36.02 46.35
CA GLN A 138 -5.34 36.54 47.38
C GLN A 138 -5.31 35.57 48.57
N GLY A 139 -4.14 35.00 48.91
CA GLY A 139 -3.97 34.15 50.10
C GLY A 139 -3.78 32.64 49.84
N GLY A 140 -3.65 31.87 50.92
CA GLY A 140 -3.36 30.43 50.91
C GLY A 140 -4.56 29.53 50.58
N ALA A 141 -5.35 29.91 49.57
CA ALA A 141 -6.56 29.18 49.16
C ALA A 141 -6.24 27.73 48.80
N ASP A 142 -7.07 26.80 49.27
CA ASP A 142 -7.11 25.44 48.72
C ASP A 142 -7.95 25.42 47.43
N ILE A 143 -8.19 24.23 46.86
CA ILE A 143 -8.93 24.04 45.60
C ILE A 143 -10.34 24.66 45.64
N THR A 144 -10.92 24.85 46.83
CA THR A 144 -12.28 25.38 47.01
C THR A 144 -12.38 26.89 46.84
N GLY A 145 -11.25 27.63 46.93
CA GLY A 145 -11.25 29.08 46.83
C GLY A 145 -11.84 29.80 48.06
N ARG A 146 -12.01 29.10 49.18
CA ARG A 146 -12.48 29.66 50.46
C ARG A 146 -11.37 29.67 51.52
N ASP A 147 -11.46 30.59 52.46
CA ASP A 147 -10.57 30.67 53.62
C ASP A 147 -10.95 29.60 54.68
N PRO A 148 -10.13 29.39 55.72
CA PRO A 148 -10.43 28.39 56.76
C PRO A 148 -11.75 28.62 57.51
N THR A 149 -12.38 29.80 57.35
CA THR A 149 -13.68 30.14 57.95
C THR A 149 -14.86 29.89 57.00
N GLY A 150 -14.57 29.49 55.75
CA GLY A 150 -15.57 29.20 54.73
C GLY A 150 -15.96 30.40 53.88
N GLU A 151 -15.33 31.56 54.04
CA GLU A 151 -15.59 32.75 53.23
C GLU A 151 -14.76 32.75 51.93
N PRO A 152 -15.27 33.25 50.80
CA PRO A 152 -14.51 33.30 49.55
C PRO A 152 -13.25 34.18 49.68
N TRP A 153 -12.11 33.68 49.22
CA TRP A 153 -10.91 34.52 49.12
C TRP A 153 -11.13 35.66 48.10
N PRO A 154 -10.61 36.88 48.36
CA PRO A 154 -10.70 37.99 47.42
C PRO A 154 -10.00 37.66 46.09
N ALA A 155 -10.64 38.02 44.97
CA ALA A 155 -10.02 37.91 43.65
C ALA A 155 -9.12 39.12 43.37
N ALA A 156 -7.91 38.88 42.87
CA ALA A 156 -7.02 39.91 42.35
C ALA A 156 -7.09 39.91 40.81
N PHE A 157 -7.42 41.07 40.25
CA PHE A 157 -7.51 41.29 38.80
C PHE A 157 -6.37 42.22 38.35
N SER A 158 -5.64 41.84 37.30
CA SER A 158 -4.65 42.71 36.65
C SER A 158 -5.23 43.22 35.32
N GLN A 159 -5.48 44.53 35.25
CA GLN A 159 -5.83 45.17 33.98
C GLN A 159 -4.64 45.20 33.01
N SER A 160 -3.39 45.27 33.50
CA SER A 160 -2.20 45.25 32.64
C SER A 160 -1.97 43.91 31.94
N LEU A 161 -2.43 42.81 32.54
CA LEU A 161 -2.41 41.49 31.89
C LEU A 161 -3.62 41.26 30.98
N GLY A 162 -4.68 42.06 31.06
CA GLY A 162 -5.91 41.85 30.28
C GLY A 162 -6.83 40.79 30.88
N ALA A 163 -6.86 40.69 32.22
CA ALA A 163 -7.64 39.68 32.93
C ALA A 163 -9.16 40.00 32.97
N TRP A 164 -9.52 41.31 32.95
CA TRP A 164 -10.91 41.78 32.84
C TRP A 164 -11.02 43.22 32.25
N PRO A 165 -11.74 43.46 31.13
CA PRO A 165 -12.29 42.45 30.23
C PRO A 165 -11.23 41.79 29.37
N GLY A 166 -11.29 40.47 29.25
CA GLY A 166 -10.25 39.75 28.55
C GLY A 166 -10.41 39.72 27.02
N PRO A 167 -9.33 39.37 26.29
CA PRO A 167 -9.26 39.56 24.85
C PRO A 167 -10.22 38.64 24.08
N ALA A 168 -10.65 39.11 22.90
CA ALA A 168 -11.33 38.26 21.93
C ALA A 168 -10.36 37.17 21.44
N MET A 169 -10.82 35.93 21.40
CA MET A 169 -10.06 34.82 20.85
C MET A 169 -10.11 34.85 19.32
N GLU A 170 -9.01 34.47 18.67
CA GLU A 170 -8.92 34.43 17.21
C GLU A 170 -9.49 33.11 16.70
N ALA A 171 -10.30 33.13 15.64
CA ALA A 171 -10.71 31.89 14.96
C ALA A 171 -9.50 31.20 14.33
N VAL A 172 -9.47 29.87 14.39
CA VAL A 172 -8.43 29.07 13.72
C VAL A 172 -8.86 28.85 12.27
N GLU A 173 -8.09 29.43 11.35
CA GLU A 173 -8.35 29.33 9.90
C GLU A 173 -8.40 27.85 9.46
N GLY A 174 -9.42 27.48 8.68
CA GLY A 174 -9.63 26.10 8.22
C GLY A 174 -10.27 25.16 9.22
N MET A 175 -10.51 25.57 10.48
CA MET A 175 -11.11 24.73 11.52
C MET A 175 -12.39 25.39 12.09
N PRO A 176 -13.56 25.20 11.46
CA PRO A 176 -14.81 25.83 11.90
C PRO A 176 -15.15 25.51 13.36
N GLY A 177 -15.37 26.56 14.16
CA GLY A 177 -15.69 26.43 15.59
C GLY A 177 -14.48 26.34 16.53
N TRP A 178 -13.24 26.36 16.03
CA TRP A 178 -12.03 26.42 16.84
C TRP A 178 -11.51 27.85 17.01
N PHE A 179 -11.07 28.16 18.23
CA PHE A 179 -10.51 29.46 18.62
C PHE A 179 -9.16 29.28 19.30
N LYS A 180 -8.28 30.28 19.18
CA LYS A 180 -6.98 30.34 19.85
C LYS A 180 -6.77 31.65 20.61
N ALA A 181 -6.01 31.60 21.70
CA ALA A 181 -5.58 32.78 22.44
C ALA A 181 -4.21 32.57 23.10
N LYS A 182 -3.43 33.65 23.25
CA LYS A 182 -2.16 33.65 23.96
C LYS A 182 -2.37 34.20 25.36
N LEU A 183 -1.97 33.43 26.38
CA LEU A 183 -2.10 33.82 27.79
C LEU A 183 -0.72 33.99 28.44
N PRO A 184 -0.52 35.02 29.28
CA PRO A 184 0.72 35.18 30.03
C PRO A 184 0.93 34.00 30.97
N ARG A 185 2.18 33.67 31.32
CA ARG A 185 2.42 32.61 32.30
C ARG A 185 2.03 33.07 33.70
N PHE A 186 1.45 32.15 34.46
CA PHE A 186 0.76 32.43 35.72
C PHE A 186 1.63 32.29 36.96
N ASP A 187 2.91 32.01 36.77
CA ASP A 187 3.99 31.94 37.75
C ASP A 187 4.77 33.25 37.89
N ASN A 188 4.41 34.31 37.14
CA ASN A 188 5.09 35.59 37.21
C ASN A 188 4.69 36.41 38.46
N HIS A 189 5.44 36.23 39.55
CA HIS A 189 5.24 36.94 40.83
C HIS A 189 5.54 38.46 40.79
N GLN A 190 6.03 39.02 39.68
CA GLN A 190 6.54 40.40 39.63
C GLN A 190 5.46 41.50 39.60
N GLU A 191 4.23 41.22 39.17
CA GLU A 191 3.16 42.25 39.11
C GLU A 191 2.37 42.43 40.42
N PHE A 192 2.53 41.53 41.38
CA PHE A 192 1.88 41.62 42.70
C PHE A 192 2.91 41.44 43.84
N PRO A 193 3.95 42.28 43.91
CA PRO A 193 5.12 42.05 44.76
C PRO A 193 4.80 41.99 46.26
N ASP A 194 3.72 42.65 46.70
CA ASP A 194 3.32 42.74 48.11
C ASP A 194 2.11 41.85 48.46
N THR A 195 1.64 41.02 47.51
CA THR A 195 0.50 40.12 47.73
C THR A 195 0.96 38.67 47.70
N PRO A 196 0.81 37.89 48.79
CA PRO A 196 1.20 36.48 48.80
C PRO A 196 0.25 35.66 47.93
N LEU A 197 0.62 35.46 46.67
CA LEU A 197 -0.06 34.58 45.73
C LEU A 197 0.59 33.20 45.76
N LYS A 198 -0.18 32.10 45.80
CA LYS A 198 0.32 30.75 45.52
C LYS A 198 0.07 30.40 44.04
N PRO A 199 0.97 29.67 43.36
CA PRO A 199 0.69 29.16 42.02
C PRO A 199 -0.52 28.23 42.08
N GLN A 200 -1.58 28.60 41.35
CA GLN A 200 -2.86 27.88 41.29
C GLN A 200 -3.28 27.75 39.82
N PRO A 201 -4.07 26.73 39.43
CA PRO A 201 -4.61 26.63 38.09
C PRO A 201 -5.50 27.83 37.79
N VAL A 202 -5.28 28.47 36.65
CA VAL A 202 -6.05 29.65 36.25
C VAL A 202 -7.50 29.32 35.99
N ARG A 203 -8.38 30.18 36.51
CA ARG A 203 -9.81 30.11 36.23
C ARG A 203 -10.14 30.86 34.94
N MET A 204 -10.69 30.14 33.96
CA MET A 204 -11.01 30.65 32.62
C MET A 204 -12.53 30.63 32.38
N VAL A 205 -13.09 31.73 31.88
CA VAL A 205 -14.50 31.78 31.48
C VAL A 205 -14.59 32.13 30.01
N PHE A 206 -15.52 31.49 29.28
CA PHE A 206 -15.79 31.77 27.86
C PHE A 206 -17.18 32.39 27.69
N SER A 207 -17.26 33.47 26.90
CA SER A 207 -18.53 34.12 26.58
C SER A 207 -18.69 34.38 25.07
N ASN A 208 -19.95 34.31 24.61
CA ASN A 208 -20.37 34.71 23.26
C ASN A 208 -21.36 35.89 23.37
N PRO A 209 -20.92 37.12 23.04
CA PRO A 209 -21.72 38.32 23.25
C PRO A 209 -22.97 38.44 22.35
N ASP A 210 -23.01 37.71 21.22
CA ASP A 210 -24.11 37.82 20.23
C ASP A 210 -25.35 36.97 20.60
N ARG A 211 -25.36 36.23 21.72
CA ARG A 211 -26.47 35.31 22.10
C ARG A 211 -27.04 35.46 23.52
N GLY A 212 -26.72 36.52 24.27
CA GLY A 212 -27.23 36.69 25.64
C GLY A 212 -26.76 35.58 26.58
N GLU A 213 -25.44 35.57 26.81
CA GLU A 213 -24.62 34.75 27.72
C GLU A 213 -25.26 33.57 28.47
N GLN A 214 -24.77 32.36 28.17
CA GLN A 214 -24.70 31.24 29.11
C GLN A 214 -23.27 30.68 29.07
N THR A 215 -22.56 30.82 30.18
CA THR A 215 -21.16 30.42 30.37
C THR A 215 -20.96 28.91 30.25
N ARG A 216 -19.85 28.46 29.65
CA ARG A 216 -19.34 27.08 29.80
C ARG A 216 -17.82 27.00 29.91
N ASP A 217 -17.42 26.34 30.99
CA ASP A 217 -16.29 25.45 31.29
C ASP A 217 -14.83 25.95 31.27
N MET A 218 -14.03 25.35 32.16
CA MET A 218 -12.59 25.56 32.40
C MET A 218 -11.73 24.32 32.09
N ILE A 219 -10.42 24.51 31.85
CA ILE A 219 -9.38 23.45 31.80
C ILE A 219 -8.67 23.33 33.16
N HIS A 220 -8.51 22.10 33.68
CA HIS A 220 -7.56 21.75 34.76
C HIS A 220 -6.54 20.73 34.28
N GLY A 221 -5.27 20.92 34.65
CA GLY A 221 -4.12 20.10 34.23
C GLY A 221 -4.07 18.65 34.74
N ASN A 222 -5.21 18.07 35.14
CA ASN A 222 -5.36 16.65 35.49
C ASN A 222 -6.76 16.09 35.12
N GLY A 223 -7.44 16.63 34.11
CA GLY A 223 -8.57 15.93 33.47
C GLY A 223 -9.91 15.88 34.24
N CYS A 224 -10.31 16.93 34.95
CA CYS A 224 -11.68 17.06 35.49
C CYS A 224 -12.37 18.32 34.95
N PHE A 225 -13.62 18.17 34.49
CA PHE A 225 -14.50 19.25 34.00
C PHE A 225 -15.50 19.65 35.08
N LEU A 226 -15.89 20.93 35.17
CA LEU A 226 -16.98 21.44 36.02
C LEU A 226 -17.81 22.45 35.23
N ALA A 227 -19.13 22.25 35.17
CA ALA A 227 -20.06 23.21 34.56
C ALA A 227 -20.52 24.26 35.58
N TYR A 228 -20.52 25.53 35.20
CA TYR A 228 -20.98 26.64 36.02
C TYR A 228 -21.98 27.52 35.27
N ASN A 229 -23.04 27.95 35.96
CA ASN A 229 -23.98 28.97 35.49
C ASN A 229 -24.08 30.09 36.53
N ARG A 230 -23.66 31.33 36.19
CA ARG A 230 -24.31 32.53 36.74
C ARG A 230 -23.98 33.85 36.02
N TYR A 231 -25.00 34.71 35.98
CA TYR A 231 -25.00 36.13 35.62
C TYR A 231 -24.02 36.95 36.48
N LEU A 232 -23.20 37.80 35.84
CA LEU A 232 -22.40 38.83 36.49
C LEU A 232 -23.18 40.16 36.49
N GLY A 233 -23.73 40.53 37.64
CA GLY A 233 -24.41 41.81 37.84
C GLY A 233 -24.16 42.47 39.20
N ASP A 234 -23.23 41.96 40.02
CA ASP A 234 -22.96 42.50 41.36
C ASP A 234 -21.70 43.41 41.37
N PRO A 235 -21.79 44.68 41.81
CA PRO A 235 -20.67 45.63 41.83
C PRO A 235 -19.61 45.38 42.91
N SER A 236 -19.74 44.36 43.78
CA SER A 236 -19.00 44.32 45.05
C SER A 236 -17.56 43.77 45.00
N ASN A 237 -16.98 43.47 43.84
CA ASN A 237 -15.65 42.82 43.68
C ASN A 237 -15.46 41.54 44.53
N LYS A 238 -16.54 40.89 44.97
CA LYS A 238 -16.53 39.62 45.72
C LYS A 238 -17.11 38.53 44.84
N VAL A 239 -16.44 37.39 44.76
CA VAL A 239 -16.95 36.21 44.05
C VAL A 239 -17.99 35.52 44.96
N ILE A 240 -19.28 35.67 44.66
CA ILE A 240 -20.35 34.96 45.36
C ILE A 240 -20.61 33.63 44.63
N ASP A 241 -20.23 32.55 45.29
CA ASP A 241 -20.32 31.17 44.80
C ASP A 241 -21.80 30.72 44.61
N GLY A 242 -22.15 30.27 43.40
CA GLY A 242 -23.42 29.63 43.09
C GLY A 242 -23.45 28.15 43.53
N ARG A 243 -24.64 27.57 43.65
CA ARG A 243 -24.83 26.16 44.05
C ARG A 243 -24.13 25.20 43.07
N TRP A 244 -23.47 24.21 43.63
CA TRP A 244 -22.63 23.23 42.96
C TRP A 244 -23.49 22.09 42.38
N ASP A 245 -23.55 21.95 41.05
CA ASP A 245 -23.97 20.70 40.43
C ASP A 245 -22.73 19.93 39.96
N SER A 246 -22.41 18.88 40.71
CA SER A 246 -21.24 18.04 40.51
C SER A 246 -21.33 17.18 39.23
N PRO A 247 -20.33 17.22 38.33
CA PRO A 247 -19.98 16.06 37.52
C PRO A 247 -19.12 15.13 38.39
N ASN A 248 -19.78 14.12 38.94
CA ASN A 248 -19.41 12.73 39.23
C ASN A 248 -17.95 12.25 39.48
N ASN A 249 -16.89 12.96 39.09
CA ASN A 249 -15.50 12.51 39.23
C ASN A 249 -14.60 13.46 40.05
N CYS A 250 -15.16 14.45 40.76
CA CYS A 250 -14.38 15.32 41.65
C CYS A 250 -14.29 14.73 43.09
N PRO A 251 -13.10 14.62 43.73
CA PRO A 251 -12.93 13.89 45.00
C PRO A 251 -13.48 14.57 46.26
N ALA A 252 -14.05 15.79 46.18
CA ALA A 252 -14.29 16.64 47.36
C ALA A 252 -15.77 16.85 47.78
N PHE A 253 -16.74 16.15 47.18
CA PHE A 253 -18.14 16.22 47.62
C PHE A 253 -18.77 14.82 47.72
N PHE A 254 -19.76 14.67 48.62
CA PHE A 254 -20.53 13.43 48.82
C PHE A 254 -20.93 12.81 47.48
N LYS A 255 -20.33 11.66 47.14
CA LYS A 255 -20.59 10.98 45.88
C LYS A 255 -21.95 10.26 46.00
N PRO A 256 -22.89 10.42 45.05
CA PRO A 256 -24.10 9.61 45.04
C PRO A 256 -23.70 8.13 44.92
N LEU A 257 -24.43 7.26 45.64
CA LEU A 257 -24.14 5.83 45.64
C LEU A 257 -24.16 5.27 44.21
N ARG A 258 -23.04 4.68 43.77
CA ARG A 258 -22.91 4.04 42.44
C ARG A 258 -22.27 2.69 42.53
N ALA A 259 -22.83 1.74 41.78
CA ALA A 259 -22.11 0.54 41.39
C ALA A 259 -21.28 0.83 40.13
N VAL A 260 -19.98 0.54 40.19
CA VAL A 260 -19.04 0.78 39.10
C VAL A 260 -18.34 -0.53 38.75
N VAL A 261 -18.30 -0.82 37.45
CA VAL A 261 -17.35 -1.78 36.89
C VAL A 261 -16.13 -1.01 36.40
N GLU A 262 -14.92 -1.43 36.75
CA GLU A 262 -13.68 -0.77 36.33
C GLU A 262 -13.46 -0.85 34.80
N ALA A 263 -14.08 -1.83 34.12
CA ALA A 263 -14.21 -1.94 32.67
C ALA A 263 -15.67 -1.67 32.23
N PRO A 264 -15.96 -0.69 31.36
CA PRO A 264 -17.32 -0.27 31.04
C PRO A 264 -18.03 -1.20 30.03
N GLY A 265 -18.20 -2.50 30.34
CA GLY A 265 -18.66 -3.47 29.32
C GLY A 265 -17.70 -3.53 28.12
N GLY A 266 -17.86 -4.48 27.20
CA GLY A 266 -16.89 -4.62 26.11
C GLY A 266 -16.46 -6.05 25.79
N PRO A 267 -15.49 -6.20 24.87
CA PRO A 267 -14.93 -7.48 24.51
C PRO A 267 -14.17 -8.12 25.68
N ILE A 268 -14.37 -9.42 25.88
CA ILE A 268 -13.65 -10.19 26.90
C ILE A 268 -12.35 -10.70 26.29
N TYR A 269 -11.23 -10.15 26.74
CA TYR A 269 -9.90 -10.70 26.48
C TYR A 269 -9.66 -11.91 27.39
N ALA A 270 -8.83 -12.88 26.97
CA ALA A 270 -8.55 -14.07 27.79
C ALA A 270 -8.00 -13.74 29.20
N SER A 271 -7.35 -12.58 29.35
CA SER A 271 -6.86 -12.02 30.62
C SER A 271 -7.95 -11.32 31.46
N GLN A 272 -9.16 -11.09 30.92
CA GLN A 272 -10.28 -10.34 31.50
C GLN A 272 -11.49 -11.20 31.88
N ALA A 273 -11.34 -12.53 31.99
CA ALA A 273 -12.41 -13.41 32.51
C ALA A 273 -12.82 -13.08 33.97
N THR A 274 -12.17 -12.07 34.57
CA THR A 274 -12.44 -11.48 35.86
C THR A 274 -12.63 -9.97 35.73
N VAL A 275 -13.78 -9.48 36.16
CA VAL A 275 -14.19 -8.07 36.12
C VAL A 275 -14.16 -7.50 37.54
N ARG A 276 -13.55 -6.32 37.73
CA ARG A 276 -13.52 -5.64 39.02
C ARG A 276 -14.71 -4.72 39.20
N ILE A 277 -15.43 -4.94 40.28
CA ILE A 277 -16.61 -4.18 40.71
C ILE A 277 -16.32 -3.46 42.02
N ARG A 278 -16.91 -2.28 42.21
CA ARG A 278 -16.85 -1.55 43.48
C ARG A 278 -18.07 -0.67 43.66
N SER A 279 -18.38 -0.37 44.92
CA SER A 279 -19.28 0.73 45.24
C SER A 279 -18.50 2.05 45.31
N GLN A 280 -19.14 3.17 44.99
CA GLN A 280 -18.61 4.50 45.24
C GLN A 280 -19.67 5.35 45.94
N GLY A 281 -19.29 5.99 47.04
CA GLY A 281 -20.00 7.15 47.59
C GLY A 281 -20.74 7.01 48.91
N ALA A 282 -20.82 5.82 49.52
CA ALA A 282 -21.30 5.67 50.89
C ALA A 282 -20.57 4.53 51.62
N GLU A 283 -20.15 4.78 52.86
CA GLU A 283 -19.66 3.74 53.78
C GLU A 283 -20.80 2.77 54.13
N ASN A 284 -20.48 1.49 54.37
CA ASN A 284 -21.46 0.41 54.64
C ASN A 284 -22.46 0.13 53.50
N THR A 285 -22.02 0.25 52.25
CA THR A 285 -22.82 -0.16 51.09
C THR A 285 -22.79 -1.68 50.90
N GLN A 286 -23.94 -2.29 50.62
CA GLN A 286 -24.00 -3.65 50.10
C GLN A 286 -24.07 -3.63 48.57
N LEU A 287 -23.16 -4.35 47.91
CA LEU A 287 -23.18 -4.51 46.46
C LEU A 287 -23.85 -5.84 46.12
N PHE A 288 -24.72 -5.82 45.12
CA PHE A 288 -25.33 -7.01 44.54
C PHE A 288 -24.98 -7.03 43.06
N TYR A 289 -24.79 -8.23 42.54
CA TYR A 289 -24.66 -8.42 41.11
C TYR A 289 -25.60 -9.52 40.65
N ASN A 290 -26.11 -9.34 39.45
CA ASN A 290 -26.87 -10.31 38.73
C ASN A 290 -26.10 -10.67 37.46
N LEU A 291 -25.74 -11.93 37.36
CA LEU A 291 -25.08 -12.53 36.21
C LEU A 291 -26.08 -13.52 35.59
N GLU A 292 -26.67 -13.16 34.46
CA GLU A 292 -27.67 -13.98 33.74
C GLU A 292 -28.87 -14.48 34.59
N GLY A 293 -29.41 -13.65 35.47
CA GLY A 293 -30.54 -14.00 36.34
C GLY A 293 -30.16 -14.63 37.67
N ARG A 294 -28.87 -14.89 37.95
CA ARG A 294 -28.39 -15.31 39.27
C ARG A 294 -27.97 -14.10 40.10
N LEU A 295 -28.80 -13.75 41.08
CA LEU A 295 -28.50 -12.70 42.05
C LEU A 295 -27.51 -13.23 43.10
N ALA A 296 -26.39 -12.54 43.28
CA ALA A 296 -25.39 -12.82 44.31
C ALA A 296 -25.01 -11.54 45.06
N GLN A 297 -24.69 -11.69 46.34
CA GLN A 297 -24.26 -10.59 47.20
C GLN A 297 -22.73 -10.49 47.19
N ALA A 298 -22.22 -9.28 46.97
CA ALA A 298 -20.83 -8.90 47.06
C ALA A 298 -20.66 -8.06 48.34
N THR A 299 -19.96 -8.58 49.34
CA THR A 299 -19.64 -7.83 50.56
C THR A 299 -18.51 -6.84 50.29
N ASP A 300 -18.81 -5.55 50.34
CA ASP A 300 -17.85 -4.45 50.24
C ASP A 300 -17.64 -3.81 51.63
N PRO A 301 -16.62 -4.23 52.41
CA PRO A 301 -16.44 -3.77 53.78
C PRO A 301 -15.96 -2.31 53.90
N MET A 302 -15.51 -1.68 52.81
CA MET A 302 -15.10 -0.26 52.76
C MET A 302 -15.36 0.30 51.36
N ALA A 303 -16.01 1.46 51.24
CA ALA A 303 -16.46 2.14 50.00
C ALA A 303 -15.38 2.49 48.93
N SER A 304 -14.22 1.84 49.00
CA SER A 304 -13.03 2.00 48.17
C SER A 304 -12.40 0.67 47.74
N SER A 305 -12.88 -0.50 48.21
CA SER A 305 -12.31 -1.81 47.89
C SER A 305 -12.95 -2.41 46.63
N SER A 306 -12.15 -2.89 45.68
CA SER A 306 -12.66 -3.56 44.47
C SER A 306 -12.73 -5.08 44.66
N GLN A 307 -13.87 -5.67 44.31
CA GLN A 307 -14.08 -7.11 44.29
C GLN A 307 -13.98 -7.63 42.86
N SER A 308 -13.36 -8.80 42.70
CA SER A 308 -13.20 -9.46 41.41
C SER A 308 -14.31 -10.49 41.20
N ILE A 309 -15.10 -10.36 40.12
CA ILE A 309 -16.12 -11.33 39.69
C ILE A 309 -15.60 -12.06 38.45
N SER A 310 -15.63 -13.40 38.47
CA SER A 310 -15.40 -14.16 37.24
C SER A 310 -16.67 -14.21 36.40
N ILE A 311 -16.63 -13.64 35.20
CA ILE A 311 -17.75 -13.64 34.25
C ILE A 311 -17.66 -14.81 33.25
N GLY A 312 -16.47 -15.42 33.10
CA GLY A 312 -16.22 -16.51 32.16
C GLY A 312 -17.21 -17.68 32.21
N PRO A 313 -17.57 -18.20 33.41
CA PRO A 313 -18.52 -19.32 33.53
C PRO A 313 -19.96 -19.00 33.14
N ALA A 314 -20.31 -17.73 32.97
CA ALA A 314 -21.66 -17.27 32.63
C ALA A 314 -21.72 -16.59 31.26
N ILE A 315 -20.71 -16.82 30.43
CA ILE A 315 -20.80 -16.46 29.01
C ILE A 315 -21.79 -17.42 28.36
N THR A 316 -22.84 -16.87 27.75
CA THR A 316 -23.82 -17.64 26.96
C THR A 316 -23.14 -18.48 25.88
N LYS A 317 -23.86 -19.45 25.32
CA LYS A 317 -23.43 -20.16 24.10
C LYS A 317 -23.19 -19.22 22.90
N GLN A 318 -23.71 -17.99 22.95
CA GLN A 318 -23.56 -16.96 21.93
C GLN A 318 -22.37 -16.03 22.19
N GLY A 319 -21.62 -16.25 23.28
CA GLY A 319 -20.45 -15.44 23.63
C GLY A 319 -20.77 -14.20 24.45
N GLU A 320 -22.04 -13.94 24.78
CA GLU A 320 -22.48 -12.73 25.49
C GLU A 320 -22.64 -12.98 26.99
N VAL A 321 -22.44 -11.95 27.83
CA VAL A 321 -22.81 -11.98 29.25
C VAL A 321 -23.21 -10.59 29.75
N ASP A 322 -24.33 -10.55 30.47
CA ASP A 322 -24.82 -9.35 31.14
C ASP A 322 -24.46 -9.37 32.62
N LEU A 323 -23.77 -8.32 33.06
CA LEU A 323 -23.48 -8.06 34.46
C LEU A 323 -24.29 -6.84 34.92
N CYS A 324 -25.37 -7.08 35.65
CA CYS A 324 -26.17 -6.02 36.27
C CYS A 324 -25.77 -5.84 37.73
N LEU A 325 -25.27 -4.67 38.08
CA LEU A 325 -24.93 -4.32 39.46
C LEU A 325 -26.04 -3.50 40.11
N ALA A 326 -26.27 -3.73 41.39
CA ALA A 326 -27.09 -2.92 42.27
C ALA A 326 -26.30 -2.57 43.53
N ALA A 327 -26.31 -1.30 43.94
CA ALA A 327 -25.73 -0.88 45.22
C ALA A 327 -26.84 -0.41 46.16
N LEU A 328 -26.83 -0.86 47.42
CA LEU A 328 -27.82 -0.52 48.45
C LEU A 328 -27.14 0.03 49.71
N THR A 329 -27.69 1.12 50.28
CA THR A 329 -27.37 1.57 51.66
C THR A 329 -28.34 0.95 52.68
N ALA A 330 -28.05 1.11 53.98
CA ALA A 330 -28.96 0.75 55.07
C ALA A 330 -30.34 1.46 55.00
N GLU A 331 -30.47 2.52 54.19
CA GLU A 331 -31.71 3.29 53.98
C GLU A 331 -32.46 2.90 52.69
N ASN A 332 -32.10 1.78 52.04
CA ASN A 332 -32.75 1.24 50.83
C ASN A 332 -32.73 2.11 49.57
N TYR A 333 -31.78 3.04 49.40
CA TYR A 333 -31.56 3.73 48.13
C TYR A 333 -30.81 2.82 47.14
N GLY A 334 -31.46 2.39 46.06
CA GLY A 334 -30.89 1.49 45.06
C GLY A 334 -30.54 2.16 43.73
N HIS A 335 -29.32 1.93 43.24
CA HIS A 335 -28.90 2.31 41.89
C HIS A 335 -28.48 1.07 41.09
N ASN A 336 -29.17 0.81 39.97
CA ASN A 336 -28.91 -0.35 39.11
C ASN A 336 -28.18 0.08 37.83
N ARG A 337 -27.21 -0.72 37.37
CA ARG A 337 -26.53 -0.50 36.09
C ARG A 337 -26.10 -1.84 35.49
N CYS A 338 -26.43 -2.07 34.22
CA CYS A 338 -26.02 -3.28 33.50
C CYS A 338 -24.87 -2.97 32.54
N PHE A 339 -23.98 -3.94 32.41
CA PHE A 339 -22.81 -3.91 31.55
C PHE A 339 -22.83 -5.16 30.68
N HIS A 340 -22.74 -4.96 29.37
CA HIS A 340 -22.78 -6.02 28.36
C HIS A 340 -21.35 -6.38 27.97
N PHE A 341 -21.01 -7.67 28.00
CA PHE A 341 -19.70 -8.18 27.59
C PHE A 341 -19.86 -9.25 26.51
N TRP A 342 -18.85 -9.40 25.66
CA TRP A 342 -18.86 -10.39 24.59
C TRP A 342 -17.48 -11.02 24.38
N ALA A 343 -17.43 -12.35 24.33
CA ALA A 343 -16.24 -13.13 24.02
C ALA A 343 -16.35 -13.69 22.60
N GLY A 344 -15.23 -13.71 21.88
CA GLY A 344 -15.16 -14.46 20.63
C GLY A 344 -14.98 -15.94 20.96
N ASP A 345 -15.35 -16.82 20.04
CA ASP A 345 -15.11 -18.26 20.15
C ASP A 345 -13.88 -18.66 19.31
N PRO A 346 -12.70 -18.86 19.92
CA PRO A 346 -11.49 -19.25 19.20
C PRO A 346 -11.61 -20.60 18.49
N SER A 347 -12.50 -21.48 18.96
CA SER A 347 -12.68 -22.82 18.36
C SER A 347 -13.38 -22.77 17.00
N LYS A 348 -14.10 -21.67 16.72
CA LYS A 348 -14.77 -21.42 15.44
C LYS A 348 -13.88 -20.72 14.42
N PHE A 349 -12.79 -20.10 14.88
CA PHE A 349 -11.86 -19.39 14.00
C PHE A 349 -11.10 -20.38 13.10
N LYS A 350 -11.24 -20.21 11.78
CA LYS A 350 -10.50 -20.99 10.78
C LYS A 350 -9.51 -20.12 10.01
N LYS A 351 -9.96 -18.97 9.54
CA LYS A 351 -9.21 -17.96 8.78
C LYS A 351 -9.88 -16.61 8.92
N LEU A 352 -9.16 -15.54 8.54
CA LEU A 352 -9.70 -14.18 8.48
C LEU A 352 -10.77 -14.04 7.38
N GLY A 353 -11.63 -13.04 7.55
CA GLY A 353 -12.79 -12.76 6.71
C GLY A 353 -14.07 -13.49 7.15
N ALA A 354 -15.03 -13.59 6.23
CA ALA A 354 -16.27 -14.33 6.44
C ALA A 354 -16.15 -15.81 6.04
N VAL A 355 -16.33 -16.73 7.00
CA VAL A 355 -16.35 -18.18 6.80
C VAL A 355 -17.79 -18.67 6.94
N TYR A 356 -18.42 -18.92 5.79
CA TYR A 356 -19.83 -19.29 5.69
C TYR A 356 -20.10 -20.78 5.92
N SER A 357 -21.24 -21.08 6.53
CA SER A 357 -21.97 -22.34 6.44
C SER A 357 -23.48 -22.09 6.51
N THR A 358 -24.30 -23.06 6.15
CA THR A 358 -25.78 -22.91 6.17
C THR A 358 -26.35 -22.64 7.57
N ASN A 359 -25.66 -23.05 8.65
CA ASN A 359 -26.16 -22.91 10.01
C ASN A 359 -25.57 -21.70 10.76
N GLU A 360 -24.43 -21.19 10.32
CA GLU A 360 -23.70 -20.10 10.98
C GLU A 360 -22.63 -19.52 10.03
N THR A 361 -22.28 -18.25 10.23
CA THR A 361 -21.12 -17.61 9.59
C THR A 361 -20.19 -17.05 10.66
N THR A 362 -18.91 -17.39 10.59
CA THR A 362 -17.87 -16.81 11.44
C THR A 362 -17.21 -15.65 10.70
N PHE A 363 -17.24 -14.46 11.29
CA PHE A 363 -16.58 -13.26 10.78
C PHE A 363 -15.36 -12.99 11.64
N SER A 364 -14.23 -12.65 11.01
CA SER A 364 -13.04 -12.26 11.75
C SER A 364 -12.17 -11.26 11.00
N ILE A 365 -11.56 -10.35 11.74
CA ILE A 365 -10.69 -9.30 11.21
C ILE A 365 -9.45 -9.15 12.09
N TRP A 366 -8.33 -8.79 11.47
CA TRP A 366 -7.15 -8.36 12.18
C TRP A 366 -7.15 -6.83 12.34
N SER A 367 -7.22 -6.39 13.59
CA SER A 367 -7.30 -4.99 13.99
C SER A 367 -6.58 -4.80 15.33
N PRO A 368 -5.24 -4.68 15.32
CA PRO A 368 -4.40 -4.77 16.51
C PRO A 368 -4.45 -3.54 17.43
N ASP A 369 -4.74 -2.35 16.87
CA ASP A 369 -4.57 -1.07 17.56
C ASP A 369 -5.87 -0.48 18.12
N ARG A 370 -6.93 -1.29 18.21
CA ARG A 370 -8.31 -0.79 18.32
C ARG A 370 -9.00 -1.29 19.57
N SER A 371 -9.90 -0.45 20.09
CA SER A 371 -10.58 -0.68 21.37
C SER A 371 -11.97 -1.28 21.21
N SER A 372 -12.61 -1.05 20.06
CA SER A 372 -13.91 -1.57 19.71
C SER A 372 -13.91 -2.09 18.27
N VAL A 373 -14.34 -3.34 18.11
CA VAL A 373 -14.57 -3.96 16.80
C VAL A 373 -15.95 -4.58 16.80
N GLU A 374 -16.75 -4.22 15.81
CA GLU A 374 -18.10 -4.70 15.62
C GLU A 374 -18.29 -5.17 14.17
N LEU A 375 -19.29 -6.00 13.97
CA LEU A 375 -19.76 -6.46 12.67
C LEU A 375 -21.09 -5.77 12.38
N TRP A 376 -21.17 -5.02 11.29
CA TRP A 376 -22.46 -4.67 10.70
C TRP A 376 -22.86 -5.77 9.71
N LEU A 377 -24.03 -6.39 9.90
CA LEU A 377 -24.53 -7.51 9.10
C LEU A 377 -26.04 -7.35 8.86
N ASP A 378 -26.44 -7.19 7.59
CA ASP A 378 -27.84 -7.10 7.15
C ASP A 378 -28.69 -6.12 8.00
N GLY A 379 -28.15 -4.93 8.26
CA GLY A 379 -28.82 -3.89 9.04
C GLY A 379 -28.70 -4.01 10.57
N ARG A 380 -27.89 -4.94 11.09
CA ARG A 380 -27.66 -5.11 12.53
C ARG A 380 -26.18 -4.97 12.87
N THR A 381 -25.86 -4.24 13.94
CA THR A 381 -24.51 -4.18 14.48
C THR A 381 -24.36 -5.18 15.62
N ILE A 382 -23.31 -6.00 15.55
CA ILE A 382 -23.02 -7.10 16.45
C ILE A 382 -21.59 -6.91 16.99
N PRO A 383 -21.39 -6.76 18.29
CA PRO A 383 -20.05 -6.64 18.86
C PRO A 383 -19.18 -7.88 18.62
N MET A 384 -17.89 -7.70 18.35
CA MET A 384 -16.94 -8.79 18.10
C MET A 384 -15.96 -8.97 19.26
N GLY A 385 -15.70 -10.21 19.64
CA GLY A 385 -14.81 -10.50 20.76
C GLY A 385 -13.37 -10.71 20.31
N TYR A 386 -12.42 -10.33 21.16
CA TYR A 386 -11.01 -10.54 20.90
C TYR A 386 -10.62 -12.01 21.13
N ILE A 387 -9.98 -12.63 20.13
CA ILE A 387 -9.52 -14.04 20.20
C ILE A 387 -8.01 -14.19 19.98
N GLY A 388 -7.30 -13.10 19.70
CA GLY A 388 -5.92 -13.13 19.22
C GLY A 388 -4.96 -13.94 20.09
N ASP A 389 -5.09 -13.85 21.42
CA ASP A 389 -4.24 -14.60 22.35
C ASP A 389 -4.48 -16.11 22.26
N ALA A 390 -5.75 -16.53 22.12
CA ALA A 390 -6.14 -17.93 22.09
C ALA A 390 -5.74 -18.64 20.79
N VAL A 391 -5.66 -17.89 19.69
CA VAL A 391 -5.24 -18.40 18.37
C VAL A 391 -3.77 -18.07 18.04
N ASN A 392 -3.03 -17.51 19.00
CA ASN A 392 -1.64 -17.08 18.85
C ASN A 392 -1.42 -16.13 17.65
N LYS A 393 -2.36 -15.21 17.45
CA LYS A 393 -2.31 -14.13 16.45
C LYS A 393 -2.87 -12.85 17.07
N PRO A 394 -2.04 -12.05 17.77
CA PRO A 394 -2.49 -10.83 18.42
C PRO A 394 -3.22 -9.88 17.47
N GLY A 395 -4.29 -9.26 17.97
CA GLY A 395 -5.10 -8.32 17.19
C GLY A 395 -6.25 -8.95 16.39
N ILE A 396 -6.53 -10.26 16.51
CA ILE A 396 -7.69 -10.86 15.84
C ILE A 396 -8.95 -10.73 16.70
N TRP A 397 -10.01 -10.27 16.02
CA TRP A 397 -11.37 -10.13 16.52
C TRP A 397 -12.28 -11.06 15.74
N ALA A 398 -13.23 -11.71 16.42
CA ALA A 398 -14.16 -12.63 15.78
C ALA A 398 -15.55 -12.65 16.42
N VAL A 399 -16.55 -12.99 15.61
CA VAL A 399 -17.91 -13.33 16.05
C VAL A 399 -18.47 -14.42 15.16
N THR A 400 -19.27 -15.34 15.72
CA THR A 400 -20.00 -16.35 14.95
C THR A 400 -21.49 -16.09 15.09
N VAL A 401 -22.16 -15.87 13.97
CA VAL A 401 -23.59 -15.54 13.94
C VAL A 401 -24.36 -16.73 13.39
N ALA A 402 -25.29 -17.25 14.18
CA ALA A 402 -26.14 -18.38 13.78
C ALA A 402 -27.18 -17.96 12.74
N GLY A 403 -27.36 -18.78 11.71
CA GLY A 403 -28.27 -18.55 10.59
C GLY A 403 -27.57 -18.63 9.23
N ASP A 404 -28.38 -18.70 8.18
CA ASP A 404 -27.93 -18.64 6.80
C ASP A 404 -27.82 -17.17 6.34
N TYR A 405 -26.58 -16.67 6.27
CA TYR A 405 -26.29 -15.30 5.84
C TYR A 405 -25.75 -15.22 4.41
N LYS A 406 -25.89 -16.28 3.60
CA LYS A 406 -25.42 -16.25 2.20
C LYS A 406 -26.01 -15.06 1.46
N LEU A 407 -25.18 -14.36 0.68
CA LEU A 407 -25.52 -13.18 -0.10
C LEU A 407 -25.97 -11.95 0.72
N LYS A 408 -25.81 -11.98 2.04
CA LYS A 408 -26.11 -10.82 2.89
C LYS A 408 -24.94 -9.83 2.94
N PRO A 409 -25.22 -8.51 2.95
CA PRO A 409 -24.19 -7.51 3.05
C PRO A 409 -23.66 -7.41 4.48
N TYR A 410 -22.36 -7.19 4.61
CA TYR A 410 -21.69 -6.96 5.87
C TYR A 410 -20.52 -5.97 5.72
N ASN A 411 -20.11 -5.38 6.84
CA ASN A 411 -18.86 -4.63 6.99
C ASN A 411 -18.38 -4.74 8.43
N PHE A 412 -17.10 -4.43 8.67
CA PHE A 412 -16.63 -4.23 10.03
C PHE A 412 -16.80 -2.77 10.44
N VAL A 413 -16.94 -2.53 11.74
CA VAL A 413 -16.99 -1.20 12.33
C VAL A 413 -15.93 -1.14 13.42
N ILE A 414 -14.92 -0.29 13.21
CA ILE A 414 -13.74 -0.17 14.06
C ILE A 414 -13.76 1.22 14.69
N ASP A 415 -13.91 1.28 16.01
CA ASP A 415 -14.04 2.53 16.77
C ASP A 415 -15.08 3.51 16.13
N GLY A 416 -16.18 2.97 15.61
CA GLY A 416 -17.25 3.72 14.94
C GLY A 416 -17.03 4.02 13.45
N VAL A 417 -15.87 3.67 12.89
CA VAL A 417 -15.55 3.83 11.46
C VAL A 417 -15.91 2.53 10.73
N THR A 418 -16.73 2.63 9.68
CA THR A 418 -17.05 1.48 8.83
C THR A 418 -15.87 1.18 7.92
N VAL A 419 -15.41 -0.07 7.91
CA VAL A 419 -14.31 -0.53 7.09
C VAL A 419 -14.70 -1.80 6.33
N ARG A 420 -14.07 -1.97 5.17
CA ARG A 420 -14.17 -3.20 4.37
C ARG A 420 -13.48 -4.37 5.07
N ASP A 421 -13.86 -5.57 4.69
CA ASP A 421 -13.12 -6.80 4.96
C ASP A 421 -11.96 -6.94 3.94
N PRO A 422 -10.68 -6.87 4.37
CA PRO A 422 -9.55 -7.11 3.47
C PRO A 422 -9.58 -8.51 2.82
N TYR A 423 -10.17 -9.49 3.52
CA TYR A 423 -10.37 -10.87 3.05
C TYR A 423 -11.73 -11.08 2.37
N GLY A 424 -12.49 -10.00 2.15
CA GLY A 424 -13.78 -10.03 1.47
C GLY A 424 -13.65 -10.65 0.08
N THR A 425 -14.54 -11.58 -0.24
CA THR A 425 -14.52 -12.33 -1.52
C THR A 425 -15.54 -11.81 -2.53
N MET A 426 -16.38 -10.86 -2.11
CA MET A 426 -17.30 -10.13 -2.97
C MET A 426 -17.72 -8.81 -2.31
N VAL A 427 -18.11 -7.84 -3.13
CA VAL A 427 -18.60 -6.52 -2.73
C VAL A 427 -19.84 -6.21 -3.56
N GLN A 428 -20.82 -5.54 -2.94
CA GLN A 428 -21.97 -5.03 -3.66
C GLN A 428 -21.54 -3.87 -4.57
N PRO A 429 -21.79 -3.93 -5.88
CA PRO A 429 -21.43 -2.88 -6.81
C PRO A 429 -21.89 -1.50 -6.38
N GLY A 430 -20.99 -0.52 -6.53
CA GLY A 430 -21.25 0.87 -6.19
C GLY A 430 -21.32 1.18 -4.70
N THR A 431 -20.94 0.24 -3.83
CA THR A 431 -20.92 0.40 -2.38
C THR A 431 -19.63 -0.11 -1.77
N ASP A 432 -19.49 0.07 -0.45
CA ASP A 432 -18.41 -0.49 0.34
C ASP A 432 -18.82 -1.74 1.13
N PHE A 433 -20.00 -2.32 0.87
CA PHE A 433 -20.49 -3.48 1.60
C PHE A 433 -19.94 -4.78 1.00
N ASN A 434 -19.18 -5.52 1.79
CA ASN A 434 -18.82 -6.89 1.45
C ASN A 434 -20.05 -7.80 1.46
N ILE A 435 -20.01 -8.89 0.69
CA ILE A 435 -21.08 -9.89 0.62
C ILE A 435 -20.58 -11.23 1.17
N VAL A 436 -21.39 -11.87 2.02
CA VAL A 436 -21.11 -13.23 2.51
C VAL A 436 -21.28 -14.24 1.36
N MET A 437 -20.17 -14.83 0.92
CA MET A 437 -20.16 -15.78 -0.20
C MET A 437 -19.89 -17.22 0.23
N ASN A 438 -20.40 -18.17 -0.55
CA ASN A 438 -19.93 -19.55 -0.57
C ASN A 438 -19.24 -19.85 -1.91
N THR A 439 -18.04 -19.32 -2.12
CA THR A 439 -17.33 -19.47 -3.39
C THR A 439 -16.98 -20.93 -3.71
N SER A 440 -16.79 -21.77 -2.68
CA SER A 440 -16.49 -23.20 -2.87
C SER A 440 -17.61 -24.02 -3.50
N GLY A 441 -18.85 -23.49 -3.50
CA GLY A 441 -20.00 -24.11 -4.14
C GLY A 441 -20.27 -23.63 -5.57
N ILE A 442 -19.40 -22.77 -6.11
CA ILE A 442 -19.56 -22.17 -7.43
C ILE A 442 -18.52 -22.79 -8.37
N GLU A 443 -18.99 -23.29 -9.51
CA GLU A 443 -18.17 -23.86 -10.57
C GLU A 443 -18.53 -23.25 -11.93
N PRO A 444 -17.57 -23.22 -12.89
CA PRO A 444 -17.87 -22.81 -14.26
C PRO A 444 -18.90 -23.76 -14.90
N GLU A 445 -19.62 -23.28 -15.91
CA GLU A 445 -20.60 -24.11 -16.62
C GLU A 445 -19.92 -25.35 -17.24
N GLY A 446 -20.46 -26.54 -16.95
CA GLY A 446 -19.89 -27.82 -17.39
C GLY A 446 -18.70 -28.31 -16.54
N GLY A 447 -18.34 -27.61 -15.46
CA GLY A 447 -17.26 -27.99 -14.55
C GLY A 447 -15.85 -27.62 -15.05
N TRP A 448 -14.86 -27.84 -14.19
CA TRP A 448 -13.46 -27.50 -14.47
C TRP A 448 -12.80 -28.44 -15.47
N HIS A 449 -12.11 -27.86 -16.45
CA HIS A 449 -11.06 -28.48 -17.23
C HIS A 449 -9.74 -28.46 -16.44
N GLY A 450 -8.83 -29.41 -16.70
CA GLY A 450 -7.50 -29.39 -16.08
C GLY A 450 -6.66 -28.21 -16.56
N SER A 451 -5.84 -27.63 -15.68
CA SER A 451 -4.82 -26.64 -16.07
C SER A 451 -3.94 -27.19 -17.20
N PRO A 452 -3.55 -26.38 -18.20
CA PRO A 452 -2.63 -26.79 -19.24
C PRO A 452 -1.29 -27.27 -18.67
N HIS A 453 -0.80 -28.40 -19.16
CA HIS A 453 0.46 -28.98 -18.67
C HIS A 453 1.68 -28.23 -19.21
N LEU A 454 2.56 -27.80 -18.30
CA LEU A 454 3.85 -27.18 -18.62
C LEU A 454 4.99 -28.15 -18.30
N ASN A 455 5.84 -28.53 -19.26
CA ASN A 455 6.94 -29.46 -18.98
C ASN A 455 8.05 -28.79 -18.17
N LYS A 456 8.39 -27.55 -18.53
CA LYS A 456 9.35 -26.69 -17.83
C LYS A 456 8.94 -25.24 -18.02
N ARG A 457 9.34 -24.35 -17.10
CA ARG A 457 8.88 -22.96 -17.12
C ARG A 457 9.36 -22.18 -18.34
N GLU A 458 10.47 -22.60 -18.96
CA GLU A 458 11.04 -22.04 -20.19
C GLU A 458 10.21 -22.36 -21.45
N ASP A 459 9.25 -23.29 -21.35
CA ASP A 459 8.24 -23.52 -22.39
C ASP A 459 7.16 -22.43 -22.39
N ALA A 460 7.13 -21.54 -21.38
CA ALA A 460 6.21 -20.42 -21.32
C ALA A 460 6.48 -19.38 -22.42
N ILE A 461 5.40 -18.83 -22.98
CA ILE A 461 5.38 -17.70 -23.90
C ILE A 461 4.19 -16.86 -23.47
N ILE A 462 4.48 -15.72 -22.85
CA ILE A 462 3.50 -14.86 -22.18
C ILE A 462 2.95 -13.85 -23.18
N TYR A 463 1.64 -13.67 -23.20
CA TYR A 463 0.93 -12.63 -23.95
C TYR A 463 0.16 -11.72 -22.99
N GLU A 464 0.65 -10.50 -22.78
CA GLU A 464 0.03 -9.52 -21.88
C GLU A 464 -1.16 -8.82 -22.55
N MET A 465 -2.33 -8.90 -21.92
CA MET A 465 -3.57 -8.32 -22.42
C MET A 465 -4.42 -7.68 -21.33
N ASN A 466 -5.16 -6.64 -21.71
CA ASN A 466 -6.27 -6.10 -20.92
C ASN A 466 -7.59 -6.65 -21.48
N ILE A 467 -8.51 -7.05 -20.59
CA ILE A 467 -9.81 -7.63 -20.97
C ILE A 467 -10.60 -6.70 -21.89
N ARG A 468 -10.61 -5.40 -21.58
CA ARG A 468 -11.30 -4.37 -22.36
C ARG A 468 -10.64 -4.16 -23.72
N ASP A 469 -9.34 -3.89 -23.74
CA ASP A 469 -8.59 -3.62 -24.98
C ASP A 469 -8.77 -4.70 -26.05
N PHE A 470 -8.75 -5.96 -25.61
CA PHE A 470 -8.69 -7.11 -26.49
C PHE A 470 -9.93 -7.26 -27.37
N THR A 471 -11.10 -6.87 -26.86
CA THR A 471 -12.38 -7.16 -27.50
C THR A 471 -13.33 -5.97 -27.63
N TRP A 472 -13.03 -4.82 -27.01
CA TRP A 472 -13.86 -3.62 -27.08
C TRP A 472 -14.15 -3.16 -28.51
N ASP A 473 -13.14 -3.17 -29.40
CA ASP A 473 -13.32 -2.68 -30.76
C ASP A 473 -14.24 -3.62 -31.57
N PRO A 474 -15.23 -3.08 -32.31
CA PRO A 474 -16.16 -3.90 -33.09
C PRO A 474 -15.50 -4.81 -34.13
N SER A 475 -14.28 -4.50 -34.58
CA SER A 475 -13.53 -5.36 -35.51
C SER A 475 -13.15 -6.71 -34.90
N SER A 476 -13.26 -6.88 -33.58
CA SER A 476 -13.05 -8.17 -32.89
C SER A 476 -14.05 -9.25 -33.30
N GLY A 477 -15.20 -8.88 -33.86
CA GLY A 477 -16.26 -9.85 -34.19
C GLY A 477 -16.94 -10.50 -32.97
N VAL A 478 -16.52 -10.14 -31.75
CA VAL A 478 -17.17 -10.57 -30.51
C VAL A 478 -18.56 -9.95 -30.42
N ASN A 479 -19.52 -10.70 -29.86
CA ASN A 479 -20.86 -10.23 -29.57
C ASN A 479 -20.80 -8.85 -28.87
N PRO A 480 -21.51 -7.82 -29.36
CA PRO A 480 -21.54 -6.49 -28.74
C PRO A 480 -21.72 -6.48 -27.22
N ASP A 481 -22.53 -7.37 -26.67
CA ASP A 481 -22.81 -7.43 -25.23
C ASP A 481 -21.63 -7.98 -24.42
N HIS A 482 -20.77 -8.80 -25.04
CA HIS A 482 -19.61 -9.41 -24.41
C HIS A 482 -18.32 -8.58 -24.56
N ARG A 483 -18.32 -7.55 -25.40
CA ARG A 483 -17.10 -6.77 -25.71
C ARG A 483 -16.54 -6.09 -24.46
N GLY A 484 -15.26 -6.34 -24.23
CA GLY A 484 -14.52 -5.84 -23.08
C GLY A 484 -14.95 -6.43 -21.74
N ARG A 485 -15.57 -7.62 -21.76
CA ARG A 485 -16.01 -8.39 -20.58
C ARG A 485 -15.26 -9.72 -20.50
N PHE A 486 -15.34 -10.39 -19.36
CA PHE A 486 -14.69 -11.69 -19.11
C PHE A 486 -15.05 -12.73 -20.19
N LEU A 487 -16.34 -12.91 -20.49
CA LEU A 487 -16.76 -13.87 -21.53
C LEU A 487 -16.37 -13.45 -22.94
N GLY A 488 -16.24 -12.15 -23.22
CA GLY A 488 -15.76 -11.67 -24.51
C GLY A 488 -14.33 -12.08 -24.80
N ALA A 489 -13.47 -12.10 -23.78
CA ALA A 489 -12.07 -12.51 -23.93
C ALA A 489 -11.91 -13.97 -24.40
N VAL A 490 -12.93 -14.81 -24.19
CA VAL A 490 -12.92 -16.24 -24.49
C VAL A 490 -14.00 -16.67 -25.49
N GLU A 491 -14.66 -15.71 -26.15
CA GLU A 491 -15.65 -16.02 -27.18
C GLU A 491 -14.98 -16.66 -28.41
N SER A 492 -15.27 -17.94 -28.63
CA SER A 492 -14.74 -18.73 -29.74
C SER A 492 -15.52 -18.50 -31.05
N GLY A 493 -14.90 -18.83 -32.18
CA GLY A 493 -15.48 -18.65 -33.50
C GLY A 493 -15.48 -17.19 -33.97
N THR A 494 -14.70 -16.32 -33.33
CA THR A 494 -14.66 -14.89 -33.64
C THR A 494 -13.70 -14.58 -34.79
N HIS A 495 -14.15 -13.69 -35.68
CA HIS A 495 -13.42 -13.32 -36.90
C HIS A 495 -13.48 -11.81 -37.14
N LEU A 496 -12.55 -11.30 -37.95
CA LEU A 496 -12.49 -9.88 -38.29
C LEU A 496 -13.81 -9.40 -38.88
N PHE A 497 -14.48 -8.50 -38.17
CA PHE A 497 -15.68 -7.84 -38.64
C PHE A 497 -15.32 -6.57 -39.42
N LYS A 498 -15.62 -6.54 -40.73
CA LYS A 498 -15.55 -5.33 -41.55
C LYS A 498 -16.94 -4.72 -41.55
N GLY A 499 -17.09 -3.53 -40.97
CA GLY A 499 -18.39 -2.87 -40.78
C GLY A 499 -19.32 -2.96 -42.00
N GLY A 500 -20.64 -2.99 -41.75
CA GLY A 500 -21.64 -3.23 -42.81
C GLY A 500 -22.03 -4.71 -43.00
N PHE A 501 -21.97 -5.51 -41.92
CA PHE A 501 -22.40 -6.93 -41.85
C PHE A 501 -21.53 -7.95 -42.61
N GLN A 502 -20.24 -7.68 -42.86
CA GLN A 502 -19.36 -8.65 -43.53
C GLN A 502 -18.19 -9.09 -42.64
N GLU A 503 -18.25 -10.34 -42.19
CA GLU A 503 -17.13 -11.02 -41.56
C GLU A 503 -16.10 -11.45 -42.60
N ASN A 504 -14.82 -11.45 -42.20
CA ASN A 504 -13.76 -12.10 -42.95
C ASN A 504 -13.34 -13.38 -42.20
N PRO A 505 -13.91 -14.55 -42.53
CA PRO A 505 -13.67 -15.79 -41.81
C PRO A 505 -12.23 -16.32 -41.94
N ARG A 506 -11.38 -15.67 -42.76
CA ARG A 506 -9.96 -16.02 -42.88
C ARG A 506 -9.08 -15.40 -41.81
N ILE A 507 -9.59 -14.43 -41.05
CA ILE A 507 -8.82 -13.70 -40.04
C ILE A 507 -9.51 -13.91 -38.70
N SER A 508 -9.04 -14.88 -37.94
CA SER A 508 -9.50 -15.11 -36.56
C SER A 508 -9.14 -13.92 -35.67
N THR A 509 -9.94 -13.73 -34.63
CA THR A 509 -9.76 -12.73 -33.57
C THR A 509 -9.92 -13.41 -32.21
N GLY A 510 -9.90 -12.65 -31.11
CA GLY A 510 -10.18 -13.19 -29.78
C GLY A 510 -9.31 -14.39 -29.39
N ILE A 511 -9.90 -15.36 -28.69
CA ILE A 511 -9.21 -16.57 -28.23
C ILE A 511 -8.65 -17.43 -29.38
N ASP A 512 -9.33 -17.47 -30.53
CA ASP A 512 -8.86 -18.25 -31.69
C ASP A 512 -7.60 -17.63 -32.33
N HIS A 513 -7.44 -16.31 -32.26
CA HIS A 513 -6.17 -15.67 -32.61
C HIS A 513 -5.04 -16.08 -31.67
N LEU A 514 -5.27 -16.21 -30.36
CA LEU A 514 -4.24 -16.62 -29.41
C LEU A 514 -3.79 -18.08 -29.66
N LYS A 515 -4.75 -18.96 -29.95
CA LYS A 515 -4.49 -20.34 -30.36
C LYS A 515 -3.71 -20.40 -31.67
N GLU A 516 -4.10 -19.59 -32.66
CA GLU A 516 -3.41 -19.51 -33.95
C GLU A 516 -1.97 -18.98 -33.79
N LEU A 517 -1.77 -17.97 -32.95
CA LEU A 517 -0.46 -17.40 -32.65
C LEU A 517 0.45 -18.42 -31.95
N GLY A 518 -0.15 -19.31 -31.14
CA GLY A 518 0.54 -20.41 -30.49
C GLY A 518 1.24 -20.02 -29.21
N ILE A 519 0.73 -19.02 -28.47
CA ILE A 519 1.23 -18.69 -27.13
C ILE A 519 0.93 -19.82 -26.13
N THR A 520 1.41 -19.70 -24.88
CA THR A 520 1.07 -20.68 -23.84
C THR A 520 0.44 -20.05 -22.61
N HIS A 521 0.69 -18.77 -22.36
CA HIS A 521 0.12 -18.05 -21.22
C HIS A 521 -0.46 -16.72 -21.68
N VAL A 522 -1.62 -16.35 -21.16
CA VAL A 522 -2.05 -14.96 -21.11
C VAL A 522 -1.68 -14.37 -19.75
N GLN A 523 -1.07 -13.18 -19.75
CA GLN A 523 -1.03 -12.34 -18.56
C GLN A 523 -2.19 -11.35 -18.66
N LEU A 524 -3.14 -11.44 -17.75
CA LEU A 524 -4.21 -10.45 -17.64
C LEU A 524 -3.69 -9.28 -16.83
N LEU A 525 -3.83 -8.05 -17.35
CA LEU A 525 -3.78 -6.82 -16.54
C LEU A 525 -4.77 -6.92 -15.36
N PRO A 526 -4.71 -6.00 -14.38
CA PRO A 526 -5.55 -6.07 -13.18
C PRO A 526 -7.02 -6.40 -13.47
N VAL A 527 -7.43 -7.54 -12.90
CA VAL A 527 -8.80 -8.09 -12.97
C VAL A 527 -9.38 -8.32 -11.58
N PHE A 528 -8.69 -7.89 -10.53
CA PHE A 528 -9.29 -7.68 -9.22
C PHE A 528 -10.06 -6.35 -9.20
N ASP A 529 -10.90 -6.16 -8.19
CA ASP A 529 -11.77 -5.00 -8.03
C ASP A 529 -10.96 -3.74 -7.67
N TYR A 530 -10.94 -2.79 -8.61
CA TYR A 530 -10.17 -1.55 -8.52
C TYR A 530 -11.09 -0.32 -8.42
N ALA A 531 -10.53 0.80 -7.95
CA ALA A 531 -11.37 1.88 -7.45
C ALA A 531 -11.99 2.79 -8.53
N THR A 532 -11.22 3.13 -9.55
CA THR A 532 -11.63 4.03 -10.63
C THR A 532 -12.57 3.34 -11.59
N CYS A 533 -13.41 4.14 -12.25
CA CYS A 533 -14.42 3.68 -13.18
C CYS A 533 -15.50 2.73 -12.59
N SER A 534 -15.36 2.21 -11.37
CA SER A 534 -16.38 1.45 -10.66
C SER A 534 -17.72 2.20 -10.51
N ALA A 535 -18.80 1.51 -10.17
CA ALA A 535 -20.14 2.08 -9.95
C ALA A 535 -20.19 3.15 -8.84
N LYS A 536 -19.22 3.17 -7.92
CA LYS A 536 -19.07 4.18 -6.86
C LYS A 536 -18.28 5.42 -7.33
N ASP A 537 -17.57 5.33 -8.45
CA ASP A 537 -16.78 6.45 -8.97
C ASP A 537 -17.74 7.47 -9.59
N PRO A 538 -17.78 8.73 -9.10
CA PRO A 538 -18.64 9.76 -9.69
C PRO A 538 -18.25 10.10 -11.14
N GLN A 539 -17.06 9.73 -11.60
CA GLN A 539 -16.61 9.89 -12.99
C GLN A 539 -16.90 8.67 -13.86
N ASN A 540 -17.53 7.64 -13.30
CA ASN A 540 -17.92 6.45 -14.03
C ASN A 540 -18.84 6.80 -15.22
N SER A 541 -18.48 6.27 -16.38
CA SER A 541 -19.24 6.33 -17.62
C SER A 541 -18.89 5.13 -18.50
N ASP A 542 -19.68 4.88 -19.54
CA ASP A 542 -19.38 3.84 -20.54
C ASP A 542 -18.01 4.03 -21.20
N SER A 543 -17.55 5.29 -21.30
CA SER A 543 -16.24 5.67 -21.82
C SER A 543 -15.11 5.68 -20.80
N CYS A 544 -15.40 5.52 -19.50
CA CYS A 544 -14.36 5.46 -18.49
C CYS A 544 -13.49 4.23 -18.73
N TYR A 545 -12.19 4.42 -18.68
CA TYR A 545 -11.18 3.42 -18.95
C TYR A 545 -10.08 3.54 -17.91
N ASN A 546 -9.68 2.41 -17.33
CA ASN A 546 -8.47 2.30 -16.53
C ASN A 546 -7.78 0.96 -16.82
N TRP A 547 -6.47 0.87 -16.60
CA TRP A 547 -5.76 -0.40 -16.52
C TRP A 547 -6.08 -1.19 -15.25
N GLY A 548 -6.42 -0.51 -14.15
CA GLY A 548 -6.83 -1.12 -12.88
C GLY A 548 -5.73 -1.24 -11.81
N TYR A 549 -4.62 -0.51 -11.95
CA TYR A 549 -3.53 -0.45 -10.95
C TYR A 549 -3.86 0.46 -9.75
N ASP A 550 -5.11 0.40 -9.28
CA ASP A 550 -5.66 1.22 -8.20
C ASP A 550 -6.50 0.35 -7.26
N PRO A 551 -5.83 -0.54 -6.48
CA PRO A 551 -6.51 -1.63 -5.78
C PRO A 551 -7.41 -1.12 -4.67
N GLU A 552 -8.63 -1.65 -4.63
CA GLU A 552 -9.52 -1.50 -3.48
C GLU A 552 -9.83 -2.82 -2.80
N ASN A 553 -10.15 -3.87 -3.56
CA ASN A 553 -10.37 -5.20 -3.00
C ASN A 553 -9.54 -6.26 -3.74
N PHE A 554 -8.65 -6.93 -3.01
CA PHE A 554 -7.64 -7.81 -3.61
C PHE A 554 -8.17 -9.18 -4.05
N ASN A 555 -9.35 -9.60 -3.56
CA ASN A 555 -9.89 -10.96 -3.67
C ASN A 555 -11.21 -11.04 -4.45
N ILE A 556 -11.52 -10.02 -5.25
CA ILE A 556 -12.82 -9.89 -5.93
C ILE A 556 -12.58 -9.66 -7.42
N PRO A 557 -13.14 -10.46 -8.35
CA PRO A 557 -13.03 -10.18 -9.80
C PRO A 557 -13.66 -8.84 -10.16
N GLU A 558 -13.08 -8.01 -11.02
CA GLU A 558 -13.58 -6.66 -11.37
C GLU A 558 -15.03 -6.61 -11.92
N GLU A 559 -15.85 -5.67 -11.43
CA GLU A 559 -17.28 -5.57 -11.78
C GLU A 559 -17.49 -5.10 -13.21
N ARG A 560 -16.61 -4.23 -13.72
CA ARG A 560 -16.68 -3.74 -15.10
C ARG A 560 -16.42 -4.79 -16.14
N TYR A 561 -15.77 -5.89 -15.79
CA TYR A 561 -15.59 -6.99 -16.72
C TYR A 561 -16.71 -8.02 -16.62
N SER A 562 -17.61 -7.92 -15.63
CA SER A 562 -18.77 -8.81 -15.53
C SER A 562 -19.94 -8.34 -16.39
N LEU A 563 -20.65 -9.30 -16.99
CA LEU A 563 -21.93 -9.04 -17.67
C LEU A 563 -23.07 -8.72 -16.69
N ARG A 564 -23.01 -9.28 -15.47
CA ARG A 564 -24.06 -9.11 -14.45
C ARG A 564 -23.40 -8.85 -13.08
N PRO A 565 -22.87 -7.64 -12.85
CA PRO A 565 -22.11 -7.33 -11.64
C PRO A 565 -22.94 -7.47 -10.35
N ASP A 566 -24.26 -7.28 -10.41
CA ASP A 566 -25.18 -7.45 -9.27
C ASP A 566 -25.52 -8.93 -8.96
N ASP A 567 -25.19 -9.87 -9.85
CA ASP A 567 -25.32 -11.31 -9.63
C ASP A 567 -23.98 -11.85 -9.11
N TYR A 568 -23.82 -11.81 -7.79
CA TYR A 568 -22.57 -12.11 -7.09
C TYR A 568 -22.02 -13.50 -7.39
N GLU A 569 -22.89 -14.51 -7.43
CA GLU A 569 -22.45 -15.88 -7.74
C GLU A 569 -22.08 -16.01 -9.21
N PHE A 570 -22.83 -15.36 -10.10
CA PHE A 570 -22.46 -15.31 -11.50
C PHE A 570 -21.13 -14.58 -11.75
N ARG A 571 -20.82 -13.48 -11.06
CA ARG A 571 -19.53 -12.78 -11.22
C ARG A 571 -18.34 -13.70 -10.90
N VAL A 572 -18.47 -14.55 -9.87
CA VAL A 572 -17.48 -15.61 -9.56
C VAL A 572 -17.45 -16.64 -10.69
N GLN A 573 -18.61 -17.20 -11.06
CA GLN A 573 -18.73 -18.21 -12.11
C GLN A 573 -18.22 -17.74 -13.47
N GLU A 574 -18.43 -16.47 -13.82
CA GLU A 574 -18.06 -15.84 -15.08
C GLU A 574 -16.53 -15.76 -15.20
N PHE A 575 -15.85 -15.33 -14.14
CA PHE A 575 -14.39 -15.35 -14.09
C PHE A 575 -13.84 -16.78 -14.16
N GLN A 576 -14.41 -17.71 -13.38
CA GLN A 576 -14.04 -19.12 -13.45
C GLN A 576 -14.22 -19.69 -14.87
N THR A 577 -15.31 -19.32 -15.55
CA THR A 577 -15.61 -19.74 -16.92
C THR A 577 -14.56 -19.19 -17.88
N MET A 578 -14.17 -17.92 -17.75
CA MET A 578 -13.08 -17.34 -18.55
C MET A 578 -11.78 -18.13 -18.39
N VAL A 579 -11.34 -18.40 -17.15
CA VAL A 579 -10.13 -19.20 -16.91
C VAL A 579 -10.26 -20.60 -17.51
N ASN A 580 -11.41 -21.24 -17.31
CA ASN A 580 -11.70 -22.58 -17.81
C ASN A 580 -11.66 -22.65 -19.35
N GLU A 581 -12.17 -21.64 -20.06
CA GLU A 581 -12.14 -21.60 -21.52
C GLU A 581 -10.73 -21.34 -22.06
N PHE A 582 -9.91 -20.54 -21.38
CA PHE A 582 -8.48 -20.47 -21.70
C PHE A 582 -7.80 -21.82 -21.51
N HIS A 583 -8.10 -22.54 -20.42
CA HIS A 583 -7.55 -23.88 -20.17
C HIS A 583 -7.97 -24.89 -21.25
N LYS A 584 -9.23 -24.89 -21.68
CA LYS A 584 -9.72 -25.71 -22.82
C LYS A 584 -9.01 -25.36 -24.13
N ALA A 585 -8.60 -24.10 -24.30
CA ALA A 585 -7.79 -23.65 -25.42
C ALA A 585 -6.29 -24.02 -25.30
N GLY A 586 -5.87 -24.63 -24.18
CA GLY A 586 -4.46 -24.97 -23.90
C GLY A 586 -3.62 -23.76 -23.49
N ILE A 587 -4.26 -22.73 -22.94
CA ILE A 587 -3.65 -21.46 -22.55
C ILE A 587 -3.77 -21.29 -21.03
N SER A 588 -2.64 -21.15 -20.34
CA SER A 588 -2.58 -20.88 -18.91
C SER A 588 -2.85 -19.40 -18.62
N VAL A 589 -3.35 -19.08 -17.42
CA VAL A 589 -3.71 -17.71 -17.01
C VAL A 589 -2.79 -17.21 -15.91
N VAL A 590 -2.03 -16.16 -16.19
CA VAL A 590 -1.26 -15.39 -15.19
C VAL A 590 -2.04 -14.13 -14.85
N MET A 591 -2.21 -13.86 -13.56
CA MET A 591 -2.88 -12.66 -13.08
C MET A 591 -1.85 -11.59 -12.67
N ASP A 592 -2.04 -10.36 -13.15
CA ASP A 592 -1.32 -9.21 -12.63
C ASP A 592 -1.90 -8.81 -11.26
N VAL A 593 -1.04 -8.84 -10.23
CA VAL A 593 -1.42 -8.58 -8.84
C VAL A 593 -0.68 -7.37 -8.29
N VAL A 594 -1.42 -6.51 -7.60
CA VAL A 594 -0.94 -5.21 -7.14
C VAL A 594 -1.05 -5.15 -5.63
N TYR A 595 -0.15 -5.85 -4.94
CA TYR A 595 -0.10 -5.83 -3.47
C TYR A 595 0.75 -4.70 -2.91
N ASN A 596 1.43 -3.93 -3.76
CA ASN A 596 2.43 -2.95 -3.34
C ASN A 596 1.82 -1.66 -2.79
N HIS A 597 0.56 -1.36 -3.10
CA HIS A 597 -0.17 -0.20 -2.60
C HIS A 597 -1.68 -0.44 -2.59
N THR A 598 -2.43 0.46 -1.98
CA THR A 598 -3.89 0.60 -2.12
C THR A 598 -4.25 1.93 -2.79
N TRP A 599 -5.46 2.07 -3.30
CA TRP A 599 -5.90 3.31 -3.92
C TRP A 599 -6.03 4.48 -2.92
N VAL A 600 -5.36 5.60 -3.23
CA VAL A 600 -5.55 6.93 -2.60
C VAL A 600 -6.17 7.88 -3.61
N ARG A 601 -7.26 8.58 -3.25
CA ARG A 601 -7.86 9.57 -4.15
C ARG A 601 -6.93 10.77 -4.37
N PRO A 602 -6.49 11.08 -5.61
CA PRO A 602 -5.50 12.13 -5.88
C PRO A 602 -6.00 13.58 -5.75
N TRP A 603 -7.28 13.83 -5.41
CA TRP A 603 -7.87 15.18 -5.42
C TRP A 603 -8.06 15.85 -4.05
N ARG A 604 -7.52 15.26 -2.97
CA ARG A 604 -7.39 15.94 -1.68
C ARG A 604 -6.02 15.65 -1.08
N GLU A 605 -5.04 16.44 -1.48
CA GLU A 605 -3.94 16.74 -0.58
C GLU A 605 -4.59 17.32 0.71
N THR A 606 -4.56 16.53 1.80
CA THR A 606 -4.83 16.83 3.23
C THR A 606 -6.05 16.25 3.94
N ASP A 607 -7.16 15.82 3.30
CA ASP A 607 -8.42 15.72 4.07
C ASP A 607 -9.10 14.35 4.22
N GLU A 608 -8.60 13.24 3.63
CA GLU A 608 -9.30 11.94 3.78
C GLU A 608 -8.46 10.68 4.07
N GLY A 609 -7.15 10.76 4.29
CA GLY A 609 -6.35 9.60 4.73
C GLY A 609 -6.41 8.36 3.80
N GLU A 610 -5.73 7.29 4.20
CA GLU A 610 -5.75 6.00 3.50
C GLU A 610 -6.93 5.15 3.99
N LYS A 611 -7.99 5.04 3.20
CA LYS A 611 -9.28 4.46 3.64
C LYS A 611 -9.45 2.97 3.36
N VAL A 612 -8.60 2.37 2.52
CA VAL A 612 -8.77 0.95 2.16
C VAL A 612 -8.34 0.06 3.33
N LEU A 613 -7.12 0.27 3.84
CA LEU A 613 -6.59 -0.48 4.99
C LEU A 613 -6.23 0.41 6.19
N GLY A 614 -6.03 1.72 5.97
CA GLY A 614 -5.52 2.62 7.03
C GLY A 614 -6.53 2.89 8.14
N ASP A 615 -7.84 2.89 7.83
CA ASP A 615 -8.91 2.96 8.82
C ASP A 615 -8.94 1.73 9.74
N ILE A 616 -8.41 0.58 9.28
CA ILE A 616 -8.23 -0.62 10.13
C ILE A 616 -7.02 -0.42 11.04
N THR A 617 -5.83 -0.28 10.44
CA THR A 617 -4.57 -0.01 11.12
C THR A 617 -3.53 0.53 10.14
N GLY A 618 -2.69 1.46 10.60
CA GLY A 618 -1.53 1.91 9.83
C GLY A 618 -0.45 0.84 9.65
N GLN A 619 -0.53 -0.30 10.36
CA GLN A 619 0.46 -1.39 10.29
C GLN A 619 0.46 -2.17 8.97
N TYR A 620 -0.50 -1.93 8.07
CA TYR A 620 -0.47 -2.43 6.70
C TYR A 620 0.59 -1.74 5.83
N PHE A 621 1.04 -0.55 6.22
CA PHE A 621 1.84 0.32 5.37
C PHE A 621 3.26 0.51 5.88
N LEU A 622 4.16 0.79 4.95
CA LEU A 622 5.51 1.24 5.24
C LEU A 622 5.41 2.62 5.92
N GLN A 623 5.88 2.72 7.16
CA GLN A 623 5.83 3.96 7.93
C GLN A 623 7.22 4.60 8.02
N ASP A 624 7.31 5.92 7.84
CA ASP A 624 8.47 6.71 8.18
C ASP A 624 8.64 6.90 9.71
N GLU A 625 9.68 7.63 10.13
CA GLU A 625 9.94 7.92 11.55
C GLU A 625 8.81 8.73 12.22
N GLU A 626 7.97 9.40 11.44
CA GLU A 626 6.84 10.22 11.88
C GLU A 626 5.52 9.42 11.88
N GLY A 627 5.55 8.16 11.43
CA GLY A 627 4.40 7.26 11.34
C GLY A 627 3.52 7.47 10.10
N PHE A 628 3.96 8.29 9.14
CA PHE A 628 3.27 8.51 7.87
C PHE A 628 3.72 7.50 6.81
N GLY A 629 2.85 7.23 5.83
CA GLY A 629 3.11 6.28 4.75
C GLY A 629 4.33 6.68 3.93
N TYR A 630 5.47 6.05 4.16
CA TYR A 630 6.65 6.22 3.33
C TYR A 630 6.37 5.57 1.96
N GLN A 631 6.62 6.34 0.90
CA GLN A 631 6.12 5.98 -0.42
C GLN A 631 7.23 5.57 -1.39
N LEU A 632 7.21 4.32 -1.82
CA LEU A 632 8.10 3.72 -2.82
C LEU A 632 7.44 3.51 -4.18
N THR A 633 6.11 3.41 -4.24
CA THR A 633 5.37 3.04 -5.46
C THR A 633 4.99 4.23 -6.33
N GLY A 634 5.06 5.46 -5.79
CA GLY A 634 4.67 6.67 -6.51
C GLY A 634 3.16 6.87 -6.67
N THR A 635 2.34 6.07 -5.99
CA THR A 635 0.86 6.02 -6.12
C THR A 635 0.10 6.42 -4.84
N GLY A 636 0.71 7.19 -3.92
CA GLY A 636 0.14 7.54 -2.60
C GLY A 636 0.68 6.80 -1.37
N ASN A 637 0.62 5.46 -1.30
CA ASN A 637 1.11 4.65 -0.17
C ASN A 637 1.94 3.41 -0.60
N THR A 638 2.66 2.78 0.33
CA THR A 638 3.32 1.47 0.14
C THR A 638 2.85 0.49 1.21
N VAL A 639 2.36 -0.68 0.79
CA VAL A 639 2.03 -1.81 1.68
C VAL A 639 3.31 -2.55 2.06
N ASP A 640 3.49 -2.86 3.34
CA ASP A 640 4.74 -3.43 3.87
C ASP A 640 4.52 -4.75 4.65
N PRO A 641 4.76 -5.91 4.01
CA PRO A 641 4.72 -7.20 4.69
C PRO A 641 5.95 -7.48 5.58
N SER A 642 7.03 -6.70 5.49
CA SER A 642 8.29 -7.00 6.19
C SER A 642 8.24 -6.71 7.69
N ARG A 643 7.41 -5.76 8.09
CA ARG A 643 7.26 -5.34 9.49
C ARG A 643 6.21 -6.14 10.25
N ASN A 644 5.26 -6.75 9.53
CA ASN A 644 4.13 -7.43 10.16
C ASN A 644 3.77 -8.77 9.50
N PRO A 645 3.92 -9.90 10.23
CA PRO A 645 3.55 -11.23 9.73
C PRO A 645 2.09 -11.37 9.28
N MET A 646 1.17 -10.54 9.77
CA MET A 646 -0.23 -10.58 9.36
C MET A 646 -0.46 -9.98 7.96
N VAL A 647 0.35 -9.00 7.56
CA VAL A 647 0.34 -8.42 6.21
C VAL A 647 1.00 -9.38 5.22
N ASP A 648 2.12 -9.97 5.63
CA ASP A 648 2.78 -11.06 4.90
C ASP A 648 1.84 -12.26 4.68
N GLN A 649 1.10 -12.68 5.71
CA GLN A 649 0.11 -13.75 5.59
C GLN A 649 -1.09 -13.35 4.74
N PHE A 650 -1.56 -12.10 4.83
CA PHE A 650 -2.66 -11.58 4.01
C PHE A 650 -2.39 -11.71 2.51
N ILE A 651 -1.20 -11.28 2.06
CA ILE A 651 -0.80 -11.40 0.66
C ILE A 651 -0.73 -12.88 0.24
N LEU A 652 -0.13 -13.74 1.06
CA LEU A 652 -0.05 -15.17 0.77
C LEU A 652 -1.45 -15.84 0.68
N ASP A 653 -2.36 -15.51 1.60
CA ASP A 653 -3.72 -16.04 1.62
C ASP A 653 -4.51 -15.59 0.38
N SER A 654 -4.33 -14.34 -0.05
CA SER A 654 -4.91 -13.79 -1.28
C SER A 654 -4.41 -14.55 -2.52
N LEU A 655 -3.09 -14.76 -2.64
CA LEU A 655 -2.48 -15.54 -3.73
C LEU A 655 -3.02 -16.99 -3.78
N ILE A 656 -3.14 -17.64 -2.61
CA ILE A 656 -3.69 -18.99 -2.51
C ILE A 656 -5.17 -18.99 -2.92
N TYR A 657 -5.94 -18.01 -2.47
CA TYR A 657 -7.37 -17.90 -2.79
C TYR A 657 -7.62 -17.82 -4.30
N TRP A 658 -6.82 -17.03 -5.03
CA TRP A 658 -6.92 -16.94 -6.49
C TRP A 658 -6.62 -18.28 -7.19
N ILE A 659 -5.63 -19.05 -6.71
CA ILE A 659 -5.32 -20.37 -7.26
C ILE A 659 -6.43 -21.38 -6.95
N GLU A 660 -6.92 -21.42 -5.71
CA GLU A 660 -7.90 -22.43 -5.28
C GLU A 660 -9.32 -22.16 -5.81
N THR A 661 -9.72 -20.88 -5.89
CA THR A 661 -11.09 -20.50 -6.27
C THR A 661 -11.23 -20.32 -7.77
N TYR A 662 -10.19 -19.79 -8.42
CA TYR A 662 -10.25 -19.40 -9.83
C TYR A 662 -9.24 -20.13 -10.72
N HIS A 663 -8.42 -21.01 -10.16
CA HIS A 663 -7.50 -21.89 -10.89
C HIS A 663 -6.46 -21.15 -11.76
N VAL A 664 -6.11 -19.90 -11.42
CA VAL A 664 -5.01 -19.20 -12.09
C VAL A 664 -3.69 -19.99 -11.97
N ASP A 665 -2.80 -19.82 -12.93
CA ASP A 665 -1.59 -20.62 -13.14
C ASP A 665 -0.30 -19.84 -12.84
N GLY A 666 -0.40 -18.61 -12.36
CA GLY A 666 0.74 -17.78 -12.01
C GLY A 666 0.37 -16.35 -11.68
N PHE A 667 1.37 -15.58 -11.27
CA PHE A 667 1.22 -14.18 -10.87
C PHE A 667 2.35 -13.31 -11.41
N ARG A 668 1.99 -12.16 -12.00
CA ARG A 668 2.90 -11.04 -12.23
C ARG A 668 2.71 -10.05 -11.09
N PHE A 669 3.76 -9.81 -10.32
CA PHE A 669 3.75 -8.87 -9.20
C PHE A 669 4.13 -7.48 -9.69
N ASP A 670 3.17 -6.56 -9.64
CA ASP A 670 3.39 -5.14 -9.85
C ASP A 670 4.35 -4.57 -8.81
N LEU A 671 5.31 -3.77 -9.26
CA LEU A 671 6.38 -3.18 -8.44
C LEU A 671 6.90 -4.13 -7.35
N ALA A 672 7.20 -5.39 -7.73
CA ALA A 672 7.73 -6.40 -6.81
C ALA A 672 8.97 -5.91 -6.03
N GLY A 673 9.70 -4.95 -6.60
CA GLY A 673 10.82 -4.28 -5.97
C GLY A 673 10.50 -3.46 -4.72
N VAL A 674 9.25 -3.26 -4.31
CA VAL A 674 8.97 -2.70 -2.98
C VAL A 674 9.07 -3.72 -1.86
N PHE A 675 9.05 -5.02 -2.18
CA PHE A 675 9.06 -6.08 -1.19
C PHE A 675 10.47 -6.63 -0.99
N ASP A 676 10.75 -7.06 0.25
CA ASP A 676 11.94 -7.85 0.57
C ASP A 676 11.98 -9.15 -0.25
N HIS A 677 13.11 -9.45 -0.89
CA HIS A 677 13.29 -10.65 -1.70
C HIS A 677 13.12 -11.96 -0.92
N GLN A 678 13.37 -11.99 0.39
CA GLN A 678 13.14 -13.13 1.26
C GLN A 678 11.65 -13.37 1.51
N ILE A 679 10.85 -12.32 1.55
CA ILE A 679 9.38 -12.43 1.66
C ILE A 679 8.81 -12.99 0.35
N ILE A 680 9.27 -12.49 -0.78
CA ILE A 680 8.90 -13.05 -2.10
C ILE A 680 9.32 -14.53 -2.17
N SER A 681 10.52 -14.88 -1.70
CA SER A 681 11.00 -16.27 -1.66
C SER A 681 10.10 -17.16 -0.80
N ARG A 682 9.64 -16.64 0.35
CA ARG A 682 8.67 -17.32 1.22
C ARG A 682 7.36 -17.60 0.49
N TRP A 683 6.77 -16.61 -0.17
CA TRP A 683 5.53 -16.78 -0.93
C TRP A 683 5.71 -17.78 -2.07
N ALA A 684 6.76 -17.61 -2.88
CA ALA A 684 7.04 -18.49 -4.01
C ALA A 684 7.25 -19.95 -3.56
N THR A 685 7.95 -20.17 -2.45
CA THR A 685 8.13 -21.50 -1.88
C THR A 685 6.82 -22.09 -1.38
N ALA A 686 6.05 -21.32 -0.60
CA ALA A 686 4.76 -21.78 -0.08
C ALA A 686 3.78 -22.18 -1.20
N LEU A 687 3.73 -21.40 -2.29
CA LEU A 687 2.91 -21.71 -3.46
C LEU A 687 3.41 -22.96 -4.21
N GLN A 688 4.74 -23.11 -4.38
CA GLN A 688 5.31 -24.30 -5.04
C GLN A 688 5.08 -25.58 -4.23
N GLU A 689 5.16 -25.51 -2.90
CA GLU A 689 4.86 -26.66 -2.03
C GLU A 689 3.39 -27.05 -2.04
N ARG A 690 2.50 -26.06 -2.03
CA ARG A 690 1.05 -26.29 -2.02
C ARG A 690 0.54 -26.79 -3.38
N PHE A 691 1.17 -26.34 -4.47
CA PHE A 691 0.77 -26.65 -5.84
C PHE A 691 1.94 -27.18 -6.70
N PRO A 692 2.59 -28.30 -6.31
CA PRO A 692 3.82 -28.77 -6.94
C PRO A 692 3.64 -29.15 -8.42
N ASP A 693 2.45 -29.61 -8.79
CA ASP A 693 2.14 -30.07 -10.15
C ASP A 693 1.85 -28.92 -11.13
N LYS A 694 1.54 -27.71 -10.65
CA LYS A 694 1.15 -26.58 -11.50
C LYS A 694 2.34 -25.88 -12.17
N LYS A 695 3.56 -26.01 -11.64
CA LYS A 695 4.76 -25.24 -12.05
C LYS A 695 4.44 -23.76 -12.27
N LEU A 696 3.80 -23.17 -11.26
CA LEU A 696 3.32 -21.79 -11.29
C LEU A 696 4.40 -20.83 -11.83
N LEU A 697 3.98 -19.93 -12.71
CA LEU A 697 4.83 -18.89 -13.26
C LEU A 697 4.72 -17.65 -12.37
N LEU A 698 5.78 -17.36 -11.61
CA LEU A 698 5.83 -16.25 -10.66
C LEU A 698 6.92 -15.29 -11.11
N TYR A 699 6.60 -14.02 -11.31
CA TYR A 699 7.58 -13.00 -11.69
C TYR A 699 7.07 -11.61 -11.35
N GLY A 700 7.93 -10.60 -11.41
CA GLY A 700 7.52 -9.24 -11.16
C GLY A 700 8.51 -8.19 -11.60
N GLU A 701 8.17 -6.95 -11.27
CA GLU A 701 8.98 -5.78 -11.58
C GLU A 701 10.06 -5.54 -10.53
N PRO A 702 11.36 -5.70 -10.86
CA PRO A 702 12.46 -5.58 -9.91
C PRO A 702 12.83 -4.10 -9.61
N TRP A 703 11.87 -3.18 -9.60
CA TRP A 703 12.09 -1.75 -9.39
C TRP A 703 11.02 -1.15 -8.47
N THR A 704 11.35 0.02 -7.94
CA THR A 704 10.46 0.95 -7.24
C THR A 704 10.25 2.18 -8.11
N ALA A 705 9.20 2.95 -7.88
CA ALA A 705 9.00 4.21 -8.61
C ALA A 705 9.80 5.37 -8.01
N LEU A 706 10.03 5.32 -6.69
CA LEU A 706 10.79 6.33 -5.93
C LEU A 706 12.05 5.72 -5.31
N ASP A 707 12.94 6.59 -4.83
CA ASP A 707 14.20 6.20 -4.20
C ASP A 707 13.94 5.28 -3.00
N ASP A 708 14.61 4.14 -3.01
CA ASP A 708 14.46 3.10 -2.00
C ASP A 708 15.80 2.87 -1.28
N PRO A 709 15.88 3.18 0.02
CA PRO A 709 17.10 3.01 0.79
C PRO A 709 17.29 1.56 1.26
N ASN A 710 16.30 0.68 1.14
CA ASN A 710 16.38 -0.68 1.66
C ASN A 710 17.13 -1.59 0.65
N PRO A 711 18.33 -2.07 0.99
CA PRO A 711 19.08 -2.95 0.10
C PRO A 711 18.46 -4.35 -0.01
N ASP A 712 17.59 -4.77 0.90
CA ASP A 712 16.99 -6.13 0.91
C ASP A 712 15.77 -6.23 -0.01
N HIS A 713 15.26 -5.10 -0.51
CA HIS A 713 14.16 -5.08 -1.46
C HIS A 713 14.56 -5.68 -2.82
N PHE A 714 13.62 -6.40 -3.42
CA PHE A 714 13.87 -7.23 -4.58
C PHE A 714 14.38 -6.44 -5.79
N ARG A 715 15.47 -6.93 -6.39
CA ARG A 715 16.13 -6.39 -7.58
C ARG A 715 16.64 -7.57 -8.39
N LEU A 716 17.01 -7.35 -9.66
CA LEU A 716 17.54 -8.42 -10.50
C LEU A 716 18.75 -9.13 -9.86
N TYR A 717 19.66 -8.39 -9.22
CA TYR A 717 20.86 -8.95 -8.58
C TYR A 717 20.56 -9.82 -7.33
N HIS A 718 19.31 -9.82 -6.83
CA HIS A 718 18.87 -10.72 -5.76
C HIS A 718 18.48 -12.11 -6.27
N MET A 719 18.38 -12.34 -7.59
CA MET A 719 18.03 -13.65 -8.16
C MET A 719 18.89 -14.83 -7.66
N PRO A 720 20.22 -14.69 -7.47
CA PRO A 720 21.04 -15.75 -6.90
C PRO A 720 20.78 -16.02 -5.41
N GLN A 721 19.98 -15.18 -4.74
CA GLN A 721 19.61 -15.27 -3.33
C GLN A 721 18.17 -15.74 -3.11
N MET A 722 17.44 -16.06 -4.20
CA MET A 722 16.05 -16.54 -4.16
C MET A 722 15.98 -18.00 -3.68
N PHE A 723 16.27 -18.18 -2.41
CA PHE A 723 16.15 -19.42 -1.66
C PHE A 723 15.41 -19.11 -0.37
N ASP A 724 14.59 -20.05 0.09
CA ASP A 724 13.98 -19.91 1.41
C ASP A 724 15.00 -20.12 2.54
N ARG A 725 14.54 -19.97 3.79
CA ARG A 725 15.39 -20.16 4.98
C ARG A 725 15.91 -21.59 5.16
N GLN A 726 15.36 -22.55 4.43
CA GLN A 726 15.76 -23.95 4.42
C GLN A 726 16.70 -24.28 3.24
N GLY A 727 17.06 -23.29 2.42
CA GLY A 727 17.94 -23.44 1.26
C GLY A 727 17.24 -24.03 0.02
N ARG A 728 15.91 -24.04 -0.04
CA ARG A 728 15.14 -24.52 -1.18
C ARG A 728 14.97 -23.41 -2.20
N PHE A 729 15.18 -23.76 -3.47
CA PHE A 729 15.06 -22.81 -4.58
C PHE A 729 13.63 -22.25 -4.68
N SER A 730 13.53 -20.93 -4.69
CA SER A 730 12.28 -20.20 -4.83
C SER A 730 12.17 -19.67 -6.26
N HIS A 731 11.38 -20.33 -7.11
CA HIS A 731 11.18 -19.81 -8.46
C HIS A 731 10.43 -18.48 -8.42
N PHE A 732 11.11 -17.43 -8.85
CA PHE A 732 10.54 -16.11 -9.11
C PHE A 732 11.36 -15.42 -10.19
N GLY A 733 10.72 -14.86 -11.21
CA GLY A 733 11.35 -14.14 -12.31
C GLY A 733 11.30 -12.63 -12.19
N GLY A 734 12.13 -11.96 -12.97
CA GLY A 734 12.18 -10.51 -13.07
C GLY A 734 12.12 -10.05 -14.52
N PHE A 735 11.44 -8.94 -14.78
CA PHE A 735 11.48 -8.29 -16.08
C PHE A 735 12.91 -7.85 -16.42
N ASN A 736 13.45 -8.39 -17.51
CA ASN A 736 14.83 -8.15 -17.97
C ASN A 736 14.95 -6.80 -18.69
N PHE A 737 14.81 -5.71 -17.94
CA PHE A 737 14.91 -4.35 -18.48
C PHE A 737 16.29 -4.04 -19.11
N PRO A 738 17.44 -4.58 -18.66
CA PRO A 738 18.71 -4.36 -19.34
C PRO A 738 18.70 -4.91 -20.78
N PHE A 739 18.11 -6.09 -21.00
CA PHE A 739 17.99 -6.67 -22.34
C PHE A 739 17.02 -5.88 -23.22
N ARG A 740 15.86 -5.49 -22.67
CA ARG A 740 14.90 -4.59 -23.34
C ARG A 740 15.59 -3.32 -23.86
N GLU A 741 16.33 -2.63 -22.99
CA GLU A 741 16.98 -1.36 -23.31
C GLU A 741 18.13 -1.53 -24.30
N ALA A 742 18.87 -2.63 -24.20
CA ALA A 742 19.90 -2.94 -25.19
C ALA A 742 19.30 -3.20 -26.58
N ILE A 743 18.13 -3.82 -26.68
CA ILE A 743 17.44 -4.07 -27.96
C ILE A 743 16.77 -2.80 -28.49
N LYS A 744 15.92 -2.17 -27.66
CA LYS A 744 15.02 -1.10 -28.07
C LYS A 744 15.63 0.28 -27.89
N GLY A 745 16.37 0.55 -26.83
CA GLY A 745 16.73 1.88 -26.36
C GLY A 745 15.70 2.43 -25.35
N PHE A 746 15.60 3.75 -25.23
CA PHE A 746 14.68 4.41 -24.28
C PHE A 746 13.21 4.03 -24.51
N ASN A 747 12.41 4.14 -23.44
CA ASN A 747 11.05 3.60 -23.40
C ASN A 747 9.96 4.64 -23.68
N ASP A 748 10.07 5.85 -23.15
CA ASP A 748 8.97 6.83 -23.14
C ASP A 748 8.96 7.81 -24.31
N TRP A 749 10.05 7.89 -25.07
CA TRP A 749 10.18 8.85 -26.15
C TRP A 749 11.15 8.34 -27.22
N GLY A 750 11.27 9.08 -28.33
CA GLY A 750 12.11 8.72 -29.47
C GLY A 750 13.63 8.71 -29.23
N GLY A 751 14.07 9.03 -28.01
CA GLY A 751 15.48 9.12 -27.65
C GLY A 751 16.24 7.82 -27.79
N GLY A 752 17.52 7.94 -28.10
CA GLY A 752 18.46 6.83 -28.27
C GLY A 752 17.98 5.76 -29.28
N GLY A 753 18.63 4.61 -29.28
CA GLY A 753 18.29 3.48 -30.12
C GLY A 753 19.18 2.31 -29.75
N GLY A 754 18.59 1.12 -29.65
CA GLY A 754 19.31 -0.10 -29.32
C GLY A 754 19.67 -0.92 -30.55
N PHE A 755 20.06 -2.17 -30.31
CA PHE A 755 20.48 -3.13 -31.32
C PHE A 755 19.46 -3.27 -32.46
N ALA A 756 18.15 -3.22 -32.20
CA ALA A 756 17.14 -3.30 -33.25
C ALA A 756 17.17 -2.15 -34.26
N PHE A 757 17.82 -1.03 -33.91
CA PHE A 757 17.97 0.17 -34.74
C PHE A 757 19.36 0.28 -35.37
N ASN A 758 20.18 -0.78 -35.29
CA ASN A 758 21.60 -0.78 -35.63
C ASN A 758 22.39 0.30 -34.85
N GLN A 759 21.98 0.57 -33.61
CA GLN A 759 22.66 1.47 -32.69
C GLN A 759 23.11 0.63 -31.49
N ILE A 760 24.40 0.28 -31.45
CA ILE A 760 24.90 -0.62 -30.40
C ILE A 760 25.11 0.19 -29.12
N THR A 761 24.25 -0.02 -28.13
CA THR A 761 24.44 0.51 -26.76
C THR A 761 25.32 -0.41 -25.92
N SER A 762 25.19 -1.73 -26.06
CA SER A 762 26.06 -2.74 -25.41
C SER A 762 25.91 -4.12 -26.06
N SER A 763 26.86 -4.56 -26.90
CA SER A 763 26.81 -5.91 -27.49
C SER A 763 26.88 -7.00 -26.43
N ARG A 764 27.62 -6.79 -25.34
CA ARG A 764 27.67 -7.71 -24.20
C ARG A 764 26.30 -7.93 -23.55
N THR A 765 25.50 -6.87 -23.36
CA THR A 765 24.16 -7.02 -22.77
C THR A 765 23.22 -7.81 -23.69
N ILE A 766 23.30 -7.61 -25.00
CA ILE A 766 22.57 -8.44 -25.97
C ILE A 766 23.01 -9.90 -25.88
N MET A 767 24.33 -10.16 -25.87
CA MET A 767 24.86 -11.52 -25.78
C MET A 767 24.42 -12.22 -24.48
N ASN A 768 24.44 -11.51 -23.36
CA ASN A 768 24.01 -12.05 -22.07
C ASN A 768 22.50 -12.35 -22.06
N GLY A 769 21.66 -11.44 -22.56
CA GLY A 769 20.21 -11.68 -22.66
C GLY A 769 19.85 -12.83 -23.60
N LEU A 770 20.58 -13.01 -24.71
CA LEU A 770 20.43 -14.19 -25.60
C LEU A 770 20.71 -15.51 -24.89
N ARG A 771 21.58 -15.51 -23.88
CA ARG A 771 21.88 -16.64 -22.99
C ARG A 771 21.00 -16.68 -21.75
N GLY A 772 19.91 -15.91 -21.71
CA GLY A 772 18.97 -15.92 -20.58
C GLY A 772 19.46 -15.13 -19.36
N SER A 773 20.42 -14.22 -19.55
CA SER A 773 21.02 -13.41 -18.48
C SER A 773 21.57 -14.23 -17.31
N ILE A 774 21.97 -15.47 -17.59
CA ILE A 774 22.56 -16.39 -16.63
C ILE A 774 23.93 -15.88 -16.20
N GLY A 775 24.16 -15.85 -14.89
CA GLY A 775 25.43 -15.49 -14.27
C GLY A 775 25.23 -14.72 -12.96
N ARG A 776 26.33 -14.56 -12.22
CA ARG A 776 26.37 -13.85 -10.94
C ARG A 776 27.34 -12.67 -11.07
N SER A 777 26.86 -11.50 -11.45
CA SER A 777 27.71 -10.31 -11.58
C SER A 777 27.19 -9.14 -10.75
N ASN A 778 28.04 -8.66 -9.84
CA ASN A 778 27.78 -7.43 -9.08
C ASN A 778 28.01 -6.17 -9.93
N TYR A 779 28.60 -6.31 -11.13
CA TYR A 779 28.99 -5.18 -11.99
C TYR A 779 28.15 -5.09 -13.26
N LEU A 780 27.56 -6.21 -13.70
CA LEU A 780 26.82 -6.29 -14.95
C LEU A 780 25.36 -6.63 -14.65
N ALA A 781 24.50 -5.62 -14.76
CA ALA A 781 23.06 -5.79 -14.57
C ALA A 781 22.42 -6.83 -15.53
N SER A 782 23.13 -7.27 -16.56
CA SER A 782 22.66 -8.25 -17.55
C SER A 782 23.04 -9.71 -17.23
N GLU A 783 23.77 -9.97 -16.14
CA GLU A 783 24.13 -11.30 -15.62
C GLU A 783 23.62 -11.40 -14.18
N PHE A 784 22.41 -11.91 -14.02
CA PHE A 784 21.72 -11.91 -12.73
C PHE A 784 21.02 -13.23 -12.40
N ALA A 785 20.59 -13.99 -13.41
CA ALA A 785 19.80 -15.19 -13.21
C ALA A 785 20.67 -16.42 -12.90
N ILE A 786 20.16 -17.34 -12.08
CA ILE A 786 20.75 -18.67 -11.87
C ILE A 786 19.93 -19.79 -12.51
N ASP A 787 18.71 -19.46 -12.91
CA ASP A 787 17.77 -20.32 -13.63
C ASP A 787 17.15 -19.49 -14.77
N PRO A 788 17.10 -19.99 -16.01
CA PRO A 788 16.62 -19.22 -17.15
C PRO A 788 15.13 -18.86 -17.03
N ALA A 789 14.31 -19.62 -16.29
CA ALA A 789 12.93 -19.22 -16.03
C ALA A 789 12.83 -17.92 -15.19
N GLN A 790 13.91 -17.47 -14.53
CA GLN A 790 13.92 -16.21 -13.79
C GLN A 790 14.00 -14.96 -14.69
N THR A 791 14.22 -15.12 -16.00
CA THR A 791 14.37 -13.98 -16.93
C THR A 791 13.15 -13.82 -17.82
N ILE A 792 12.38 -12.75 -17.59
CA ILE A 792 11.24 -12.38 -18.44
C ILE A 792 11.74 -11.39 -19.50
N ASN A 793 11.94 -11.89 -20.72
CA ASN A 793 12.49 -11.12 -21.83
C ASN A 793 11.38 -10.44 -22.62
N TYR A 794 11.52 -9.14 -22.87
CA TYR A 794 10.50 -8.33 -23.53
C TYR A 794 11.12 -7.11 -24.21
N VAL A 795 10.38 -6.49 -25.13
CA VAL A 795 10.73 -5.22 -25.76
C VAL A 795 9.67 -4.13 -25.55
N SER A 796 8.43 -4.52 -25.25
CA SER A 796 7.32 -3.62 -24.91
C SER A 796 6.36 -4.33 -23.97
N SER A 797 5.62 -3.55 -23.19
CA SER A 797 4.53 -3.93 -22.30
C SER A 797 3.41 -2.88 -22.43
N HIS A 798 2.40 -2.97 -21.58
CA HIS A 798 1.30 -2.01 -21.48
C HIS A 798 1.81 -0.58 -21.19
N ASP A 799 2.86 -0.48 -20.37
CA ASP A 799 3.62 0.71 -20.03
C ASP A 799 4.52 1.23 -21.16
N ASN A 800 4.81 2.53 -21.07
CA ASN A 800 5.63 3.28 -22.00
C ASN A 800 5.09 3.21 -23.45
N LEU A 801 5.91 3.65 -24.43
CA LEU A 801 5.51 3.54 -25.83
C LEU A 801 5.43 2.07 -26.27
N THR A 802 4.36 1.75 -27.01
CA THR A 802 4.33 0.54 -27.84
C THR A 802 5.57 0.50 -28.75
N LEU A 803 6.02 -0.70 -29.14
CA LEU A 803 7.22 -0.79 -29.98
C LEU A 803 7.05 -0.03 -31.32
N TYR A 804 5.88 -0.09 -31.93
CA TYR A 804 5.58 0.63 -33.17
C TYR A 804 5.67 2.16 -32.99
N ASP A 805 5.13 2.68 -31.88
CA ASP A 805 5.19 4.11 -31.57
C ASP A 805 6.60 4.54 -31.19
N LYS A 806 7.34 3.73 -30.44
CA LYS A 806 8.75 3.96 -30.16
C LYS A 806 9.56 4.08 -31.44
N ILE A 807 9.36 3.18 -32.41
CA ILE A 807 10.06 3.23 -33.70
C ILE A 807 9.69 4.52 -34.46
N SER A 808 8.43 4.92 -34.40
CA SER A 808 7.94 6.14 -35.03
C SER A 808 8.54 7.40 -34.38
N ALA A 809 8.53 7.48 -33.05
CA ALA A 809 9.10 8.57 -32.28
C ALA A 809 10.62 8.66 -32.49
N TRP A 810 11.31 7.51 -32.55
CA TRP A 810 12.72 7.45 -32.87
C TRP A 810 13.02 8.06 -34.23
N ALA A 811 12.29 7.67 -35.28
CA ALA A 811 12.50 8.22 -36.61
C ALA A 811 12.35 9.74 -36.64
N VAL A 812 11.32 10.27 -35.97
CA VAL A 812 11.12 11.71 -35.80
C VAL A 812 12.31 12.36 -35.10
N SER A 813 12.80 11.77 -33.99
CA SER A 813 13.98 12.29 -33.26
C SER A 813 15.25 12.37 -34.11
N GLN A 814 15.38 11.46 -35.09
CA GLN A 814 16.53 11.38 -35.99
C GLN A 814 16.34 12.28 -37.23
N GLY A 815 15.24 13.01 -37.34
CA GLY A 815 14.90 13.79 -38.54
C GLY A 815 14.66 12.90 -39.77
N ARG A 816 14.22 11.66 -39.57
CA ARG A 816 14.03 10.65 -40.62
C ARG A 816 12.56 10.39 -40.86
N PHE A 817 12.19 10.27 -42.13
CA PHE A 817 10.94 9.64 -42.53
C PHE A 817 11.21 8.17 -42.85
N ILE A 818 10.47 7.25 -42.22
CA ILE A 818 10.59 5.82 -42.47
C ILE A 818 9.25 5.22 -42.89
N SER A 819 9.27 4.31 -43.85
CA SER A 819 8.08 3.63 -44.36
C SER A 819 7.49 2.66 -43.32
N THR A 820 6.19 2.37 -43.45
CA THR A 820 5.51 1.35 -42.63
C THR A 820 6.22 -0.01 -42.73
N GLY A 821 6.69 -0.39 -43.91
CA GLY A 821 7.44 -1.63 -44.11
C GLY A 821 8.78 -1.66 -43.35
N TYR A 822 9.47 -0.52 -43.20
CA TYR A 822 10.67 -0.45 -42.38
C TYR A 822 10.36 -0.53 -40.88
N LYS A 823 9.28 0.12 -40.43
CA LYS A 823 8.79 -0.02 -39.04
C LYS A 823 8.44 -1.47 -38.71
N ALA A 824 7.70 -2.13 -39.61
CA ALA A 824 7.31 -3.53 -39.48
C ALA A 824 8.54 -4.44 -39.32
N ARG A 825 9.59 -4.20 -40.12
CA ARG A 825 10.85 -4.96 -40.08
C ARG A 825 11.58 -4.80 -38.75
N ILE A 826 11.75 -3.58 -38.24
CA ILE A 826 12.37 -3.35 -36.92
C ILE A 826 11.54 -4.02 -35.81
N SER A 827 10.20 -3.88 -35.88
CA SER A 827 9.30 -4.46 -34.88
C SER A 827 9.39 -5.99 -34.84
N ALA A 828 9.36 -6.63 -36.02
CA ALA A 828 9.53 -8.07 -36.19
C ALA A 828 10.91 -8.53 -35.71
N PHE A 829 11.97 -7.81 -36.06
CA PHE A 829 13.33 -8.14 -35.63
C PHE A 829 13.50 -8.08 -34.12
N ALA A 830 13.04 -7.01 -33.46
CA ALA A 830 13.15 -6.85 -32.01
C ALA A 830 12.41 -7.95 -31.24
N ASN A 831 11.20 -8.32 -31.65
CA ASN A 831 10.45 -9.41 -31.00
C ASN A 831 11.00 -10.80 -31.36
N SER A 832 11.56 -10.98 -32.57
CA SER A 832 12.24 -12.22 -32.92
C SER A 832 13.47 -12.47 -32.04
N ILE A 833 14.21 -11.41 -31.65
CA ILE A 833 15.32 -11.53 -30.69
C ILE A 833 14.82 -12.10 -29.35
N VAL A 834 13.72 -11.56 -28.83
CA VAL A 834 13.10 -12.02 -27.57
C VAL A 834 12.61 -13.46 -27.68
N LEU A 835 11.91 -13.81 -28.75
CA LEU A 835 11.36 -15.15 -28.94
C LEU A 835 12.43 -16.23 -29.20
N MET A 836 13.62 -15.83 -29.64
CA MET A 836 14.74 -16.74 -29.93
C MET A 836 15.81 -16.75 -28.82
N SER A 837 15.67 -15.94 -27.77
CA SER A 837 16.59 -15.97 -26.62
C SER A 837 16.24 -17.10 -25.65
N GLN A 838 17.22 -17.55 -24.85
CA GLN A 838 16.91 -18.34 -23.65
C GLN A 838 16.07 -17.51 -22.68
N GLY A 839 15.37 -18.17 -21.74
CA GLY A 839 14.47 -17.52 -20.79
C GLY A 839 13.00 -17.58 -21.20
N VAL A 840 12.16 -16.76 -20.57
CA VAL A 840 10.71 -16.72 -20.84
C VAL A 840 10.38 -15.49 -21.69
N PRO A 841 9.95 -15.65 -22.95
CA PRO A 841 9.54 -14.52 -23.79
C PRO A 841 8.17 -13.97 -23.38
N PHE A 842 8.06 -12.65 -23.47
CA PHE A 842 6.86 -11.88 -23.17
C PHE A 842 6.50 -10.98 -24.35
N ILE A 843 5.23 -10.99 -24.72
CA ILE A 843 4.65 -10.26 -25.85
C ILE A 843 3.56 -9.32 -25.33
N HIS A 844 3.68 -8.03 -25.60
CA HIS A 844 2.59 -7.09 -25.39
C HIS A 844 1.52 -7.27 -26.47
N SER A 845 0.25 -7.41 -26.06
CA SER A 845 -0.86 -7.62 -26.98
C SER A 845 -0.90 -6.61 -28.13
N GLY A 846 -1.03 -7.13 -29.34
CA GLY A 846 -1.05 -6.36 -30.57
C GLY A 846 0.33 -6.00 -31.12
N ALA A 847 1.44 -6.33 -30.47
CA ALA A 847 2.79 -6.13 -31.05
C ALA A 847 2.96 -6.90 -32.37
N GLU A 848 2.33 -8.08 -32.48
CA GLU A 848 2.19 -8.92 -33.66
C GLU A 848 1.31 -8.30 -34.76
N LEU A 849 0.55 -7.25 -34.41
CA LEU A 849 -0.31 -6.47 -35.30
C LEU A 849 0.22 -5.03 -35.52
N LEU A 850 1.44 -4.75 -35.05
CA LEU A 850 2.02 -3.40 -35.02
C LEU A 850 1.15 -2.39 -34.24
N ARG A 851 0.58 -2.77 -33.09
CA ARG A 851 -0.26 -1.91 -32.25
C ARG A 851 0.37 -0.55 -32.02
N SER A 852 -0.46 0.47 -32.11
CA SER A 852 -0.13 1.86 -31.82
C SER A 852 -1.15 2.40 -30.83
N LYS A 853 -0.67 3.17 -29.86
CA LYS A 853 -1.45 3.98 -28.93
C LYS A 853 -1.29 5.46 -29.26
N ASN A 854 -1.11 5.78 -30.54
CA ASN A 854 -0.90 7.15 -31.06
C ASN A 854 0.23 7.93 -30.37
N GLY A 855 1.28 7.23 -29.92
CA GLY A 855 2.41 7.86 -29.24
C GLY A 855 2.16 8.24 -27.78
N VAL A 856 1.05 7.80 -27.19
CA VAL A 856 0.79 7.96 -25.75
C VAL A 856 1.63 6.94 -24.97
N ALA A 857 2.64 7.43 -24.24
CA ALA A 857 3.56 6.59 -23.47
C ALA A 857 2.95 6.06 -22.17
N ASN A 858 2.08 6.83 -21.50
CA ASN A 858 1.32 6.33 -20.37
C ASN A 858 -0.17 6.46 -20.68
N SER A 859 -0.80 5.32 -20.94
CA SER A 859 -2.16 5.26 -21.49
C SER A 859 -3.18 4.67 -20.52
N TYR A 860 -2.82 4.60 -19.22
CA TYR A 860 -3.65 3.97 -18.18
C TYR A 860 -5.09 4.46 -18.17
N GLN A 861 -5.32 5.75 -18.40
CA GLN A 861 -6.64 6.37 -18.46
C GLN A 861 -6.95 7.03 -19.82
N ALA A 862 -6.21 6.69 -20.88
CA ALA A 862 -6.30 7.37 -22.18
C ALA A 862 -7.52 6.98 -23.03
N GLY A 863 -8.38 6.10 -22.52
CA GLY A 863 -9.62 5.68 -23.19
C GLY A 863 -9.44 4.56 -24.21
N ASP A 864 -10.58 4.02 -24.65
CA ASP A 864 -10.66 2.87 -25.54
C ASP A 864 -10.04 3.12 -26.93
N LEU A 865 -10.25 4.31 -27.50
CA LEU A 865 -9.74 4.62 -28.85
C LEU A 865 -8.21 4.62 -28.94
N ILE A 866 -7.54 4.89 -27.82
CA ILE A 866 -6.09 4.85 -27.70
C ILE A 866 -5.61 3.42 -27.41
N ASN A 867 -6.28 2.70 -26.52
CA ASN A 867 -5.79 1.41 -26.05
C ASN A 867 -6.28 0.19 -26.86
N ARG A 868 -7.40 0.27 -27.58
CA ARG A 868 -7.99 -0.88 -28.31
C ARG A 868 -7.00 -1.69 -29.15
N ILE A 869 -7.28 -2.98 -29.27
CA ILE A 869 -6.73 -3.81 -30.34
C ILE A 869 -7.55 -3.57 -31.62
N ASP A 870 -6.92 -2.93 -32.61
CA ASP A 870 -7.51 -2.77 -33.94
C ASP A 870 -7.25 -4.02 -34.79
N TRP A 871 -8.23 -4.93 -34.84
CA TRP A 871 -8.09 -6.22 -35.52
C TRP A 871 -7.95 -6.10 -37.04
N ARG A 872 -8.29 -4.95 -37.64
CA ARG A 872 -8.04 -4.70 -39.08
C ARG A 872 -6.54 -4.76 -39.38
N ARG A 873 -5.70 -4.35 -38.43
CA ARG A 873 -4.24 -4.39 -38.57
C ARG A 873 -3.69 -5.80 -38.75
N LYS A 874 -4.38 -6.84 -38.25
CA LYS A 874 -4.02 -8.25 -38.52
C LYS A 874 -4.09 -8.56 -40.00
N ALA A 875 -5.14 -8.11 -40.68
CA ALA A 875 -5.27 -8.29 -42.12
C ALA A 875 -4.26 -7.42 -42.90
N GLU A 876 -4.05 -6.18 -42.47
CA GLU A 876 -3.11 -5.24 -43.13
C GLU A 876 -1.65 -5.63 -42.96
N HIS A 877 -1.30 -6.28 -41.85
CA HIS A 877 0.05 -6.64 -41.47
C HIS A 877 0.21 -8.15 -41.27
N TRP A 878 -0.54 -8.95 -42.03
CA TRP A 878 -0.48 -10.41 -41.98
C TRP A 878 0.95 -10.98 -42.00
N PRO A 879 1.90 -10.47 -42.82
CA PRO A 879 3.28 -10.99 -42.79
C PRO A 879 3.99 -10.83 -41.43
N VAL A 880 3.64 -9.80 -40.65
CA VAL A 880 4.19 -9.61 -39.29
C VAL A 880 3.58 -10.63 -38.36
N PHE A 881 2.25 -10.77 -38.34
CA PHE A 881 1.57 -11.79 -37.55
C PHE A 881 2.09 -13.21 -37.85
N ASP A 882 2.23 -13.53 -39.13
CA ASP A 882 2.72 -14.83 -39.58
C ASP A 882 4.20 -15.07 -39.20
N MET A 883 5.02 -14.02 -39.15
CA MET A 883 6.37 -14.10 -38.58
C MET A 883 6.32 -14.53 -37.11
N TYR A 884 5.49 -13.90 -36.26
CA TYR A 884 5.38 -14.30 -34.85
C TYR A 884 4.94 -15.76 -34.71
N ARG A 885 3.87 -16.16 -35.43
CA ARG A 885 3.37 -17.54 -35.42
C ARG A 885 4.48 -18.55 -35.73
N HIS A 886 5.29 -18.28 -36.75
CA HIS A 886 6.36 -19.18 -37.14
C HIS A 886 7.58 -19.15 -36.21
N VAL A 887 7.95 -17.97 -35.68
CA VAL A 887 9.03 -17.85 -34.70
C VAL A 887 8.65 -18.58 -33.41
N ILE A 888 7.40 -18.45 -32.95
CA ILE A 888 6.84 -19.20 -31.82
C ILE A 888 6.83 -20.70 -32.12
N HIS A 889 6.37 -21.11 -33.30
CA HIS A 889 6.39 -22.51 -33.73
C HIS A 889 7.80 -23.09 -33.67
N ASN A 890 8.80 -22.40 -34.24
CA ASN A 890 10.19 -22.84 -34.20
C ASN A 890 10.78 -22.83 -32.79
N ARG A 891 10.41 -21.82 -31.97
CA ARG A 891 10.75 -21.80 -30.55
C ARG A 891 10.28 -23.07 -29.86
N LYS A 892 9.05 -23.53 -30.09
CA LYS A 892 8.49 -24.76 -29.52
C LYS A 892 9.11 -26.03 -30.13
N ARG A 893 9.43 -26.00 -31.43
CA ARG A 893 10.02 -27.13 -32.18
C ARG A 893 11.43 -27.47 -31.72
N PHE A 894 12.28 -26.48 -31.42
CA PHE A 894 13.68 -26.71 -31.11
C PHE A 894 13.98 -26.57 -29.61
N GLU A 895 14.31 -27.68 -28.97
CA GLU A 895 14.55 -27.75 -27.52
C GLU A 895 15.69 -26.85 -27.06
N GLY A 896 16.73 -26.70 -27.89
CA GLY A 896 17.88 -25.85 -27.62
C GLY A 896 17.56 -24.36 -27.40
N LEU A 897 16.37 -23.87 -27.76
CA LEU A 897 15.93 -22.48 -27.50
C LEU A 897 15.34 -22.29 -26.09
N ARG A 898 15.17 -23.37 -25.33
CA ARG A 898 14.43 -23.40 -24.06
C ARG A 898 15.16 -24.22 -23.01
N LEU A 899 16.48 -24.15 -22.95
CA LEU A 899 17.28 -24.92 -21.99
C LEU A 899 16.90 -24.51 -20.55
N GLY A 900 16.85 -25.47 -19.64
CA GLY A 900 16.25 -25.31 -18.31
C GLY A 900 17.23 -25.02 -17.18
N THR A 901 18.54 -24.98 -17.45
CA THR A 901 19.54 -24.74 -16.39
C THR A 901 20.71 -23.86 -16.85
N GLU A 902 21.36 -23.22 -15.88
CA GLU A 902 22.63 -22.51 -16.08
C GLU A 902 23.69 -23.42 -16.74
N ASP A 903 23.79 -24.67 -16.30
CA ASP A 903 24.78 -25.63 -16.81
C ASP A 903 24.53 -26.01 -18.28
N GLU A 904 23.28 -26.32 -18.63
CA GLU A 904 22.90 -26.60 -20.02
C GLU A 904 23.24 -25.41 -20.93
N ILE A 905 22.95 -24.18 -20.50
CA ILE A 905 23.24 -22.96 -21.27
C ILE A 905 24.76 -22.72 -21.38
N ASN A 906 25.52 -22.94 -20.31
CA ASN A 906 26.98 -22.81 -20.30
C ASN A 906 27.66 -23.86 -21.18
N GLN A 907 27.08 -25.04 -21.31
CA GLN A 907 27.60 -26.08 -22.19
C GLN A 907 27.18 -25.85 -23.65
N ALA A 908 25.90 -25.66 -23.93
CA ALA A 908 25.39 -25.70 -25.30
C ALA A 908 25.45 -24.36 -26.05
N VAL A 909 25.26 -23.21 -25.37
CA VAL A 909 25.03 -21.92 -26.04
C VAL A 909 26.30 -21.08 -26.13
N ARG A 910 26.69 -20.68 -27.34
CA ARG A 910 27.78 -19.73 -27.62
C ARG A 910 27.24 -18.55 -28.41
N VAL A 911 27.63 -17.34 -28.01
CA VAL A 911 27.22 -16.12 -28.69
C VAL A 911 28.47 -15.35 -29.11
N TYR A 912 28.52 -14.92 -30.37
CA TYR A 912 29.64 -14.20 -30.97
C TYR A 912 29.17 -12.88 -31.57
N ASP A 913 29.81 -11.79 -31.17
CA ASP A 913 29.72 -10.51 -31.89
C ASP A 913 30.62 -10.60 -33.14
N ARG A 914 30.02 -10.61 -34.33
CA ARG A 914 30.71 -10.67 -35.63
C ARG A 914 30.96 -9.29 -36.23
N GLY A 915 30.74 -8.23 -35.45
CA GLY A 915 30.91 -6.84 -35.82
C GLY A 915 29.82 -6.33 -36.77
N TYR A 916 29.74 -5.01 -36.91
CA TYR A 916 28.84 -4.30 -37.84
C TYR A 916 27.35 -4.69 -37.68
N GLY A 917 26.93 -4.96 -36.45
CA GLY A 917 25.53 -5.27 -36.13
C GLY A 917 25.11 -6.73 -36.31
N LEU A 918 26.04 -7.64 -36.63
CA LEU A 918 25.78 -9.08 -36.74
C LEU A 918 26.18 -9.81 -35.46
N ILE A 919 25.21 -10.47 -34.81
CA ILE A 919 25.43 -11.39 -33.70
C ILE A 919 25.06 -12.80 -34.16
N GLU A 920 25.92 -13.75 -33.82
CA GLU A 920 25.73 -15.17 -34.08
C GLU A 920 25.47 -15.91 -32.77
N VAL A 921 24.45 -16.74 -32.73
CA VAL A 921 24.18 -17.69 -31.65
C VAL A 921 24.34 -19.11 -32.21
N SER A 922 25.23 -19.89 -31.61
CA SER A 922 25.42 -21.30 -31.91
C SER A 922 24.97 -22.11 -30.69
N ILE A 923 24.09 -23.08 -30.93
CA ILE A 923 23.56 -23.98 -29.90
C ILE A 923 23.89 -25.41 -30.32
N ARG A 924 24.69 -26.11 -29.52
CA ARG A 924 25.11 -27.48 -29.82
C ARG A 924 23.95 -28.47 -29.68
N GLY A 925 23.91 -29.48 -30.54
CA GLY A 925 23.12 -30.69 -30.33
C GLY A 925 23.94 -31.70 -29.53
N ASP A 926 23.68 -31.84 -28.24
CA ASP A 926 24.49 -32.67 -27.31
C ASP A 926 23.66 -33.68 -26.51
N GLY A 927 22.46 -34.03 -27.00
CA GLY A 927 21.54 -34.97 -26.37
C GLY A 927 20.42 -34.28 -25.59
N THR A 928 20.68 -33.11 -24.99
CA THR A 928 19.63 -32.25 -24.40
C THR A 928 18.82 -31.53 -25.48
N SER A 929 19.48 -31.13 -26.56
CA SER A 929 18.88 -30.70 -27.82
C SER A 929 19.13 -31.74 -28.91
N ARG A 930 18.08 -32.08 -29.66
CA ARG A 930 18.16 -32.99 -30.82
C ARG A 930 18.75 -32.33 -32.06
N HIS A 931 18.88 -31.01 -32.05
CA HIS A 931 19.33 -30.25 -33.20
C HIS A 931 20.46 -29.31 -32.79
N GLU A 932 21.45 -29.19 -33.67
CA GLU A 932 22.38 -28.06 -33.63
C GLU A 932 21.72 -26.86 -34.32
N LEU A 933 21.75 -25.70 -33.68
CA LEU A 933 21.14 -24.46 -34.18
C LEU A 933 22.20 -23.39 -34.45
N LEU A 934 21.99 -22.64 -35.52
CA LEU A 934 22.73 -21.43 -35.84
C LEU A 934 21.73 -20.29 -36.09
N ILE A 935 21.79 -19.25 -35.25
CA ILE A 935 20.93 -18.08 -35.31
C ILE A 935 21.77 -16.87 -35.66
N LEU A 936 21.40 -16.16 -36.71
CA LEU A 936 22.04 -14.91 -37.11
C LEU A 936 21.08 -13.76 -36.84
N LEU A 937 21.45 -12.86 -35.93
CA LEU A 937 20.75 -11.63 -35.64
C LEU A 937 21.52 -10.50 -36.31
N ASN A 938 21.03 -10.01 -37.46
CA ASN A 938 21.69 -8.94 -38.18
C ASN A 938 20.88 -7.65 -38.06
N SER A 939 21.35 -6.71 -37.26
CA SER A 939 20.77 -5.37 -37.17
C SER A 939 21.21 -4.43 -38.31
N GLY A 940 22.35 -4.73 -38.93
CA GLY A 940 22.98 -3.94 -39.98
C GLY A 940 22.44 -4.22 -41.38
N PRO A 941 23.19 -3.89 -42.45
CA PRO A 941 22.83 -4.23 -43.83
C PRO A 941 23.03 -5.71 -44.14
N ASP A 942 22.44 -6.16 -45.24
CA ASP A 942 22.64 -7.50 -45.80
C ASP A 942 24.12 -7.89 -45.89
N ARG A 943 24.46 -9.05 -45.36
CA ARG A 943 25.84 -9.57 -45.33
C ARG A 943 25.89 -11.04 -45.71
N ASP A 944 26.87 -11.43 -46.49
CA ASP A 944 27.13 -12.84 -46.76
C ASP A 944 27.80 -13.47 -45.53
N TYR A 945 27.30 -14.62 -45.12
CA TYR A 945 27.78 -15.38 -43.97
C TYR A 945 28.22 -16.77 -44.43
N ILE A 946 29.47 -17.12 -44.13
CA ILE A 946 30.04 -18.43 -44.45
C ILE A 946 29.58 -19.43 -43.39
N LEU A 947 28.78 -20.40 -43.80
CA LEU A 947 28.25 -21.44 -42.93
C LEU A 947 29.36 -22.39 -42.45
N PRO A 948 29.26 -22.93 -41.22
CA PRO A 948 30.08 -24.05 -40.81
C PRO A 948 29.94 -25.23 -41.79
N PRO A 949 30.99 -26.03 -42.03
CA PRO A 949 30.94 -27.15 -42.95
C PRO A 949 29.78 -28.12 -42.64
N GLY A 950 29.18 -28.65 -43.71
CA GLY A 950 28.04 -29.56 -43.65
C GLY A 950 26.78 -28.98 -44.27
N LEU A 951 25.75 -29.83 -44.34
CA LEU A 951 24.43 -29.44 -44.84
C LEU A 951 23.59 -28.88 -43.68
N TRP A 952 23.09 -27.67 -43.85
CA TRP A 952 22.18 -27.01 -42.91
C TRP A 952 20.79 -26.91 -43.52
N THR A 953 19.77 -26.74 -42.68
CA THR A 953 18.40 -26.47 -43.12
C THR A 953 17.96 -25.11 -42.60
N ALA A 954 17.51 -24.23 -43.50
CA ALA A 954 16.98 -22.92 -43.12
C ALA A 954 15.50 -23.02 -42.77
N ALA A 955 15.18 -22.70 -41.50
CA ALA A 955 13.81 -22.63 -41.00
C ALA A 955 13.25 -21.19 -41.05
N ILE A 956 14.14 -20.18 -40.93
CA ILE A 956 13.80 -18.77 -41.06
C ILE A 956 14.89 -18.08 -41.87
N GLU A 957 14.49 -17.35 -42.92
CA GLU A 957 15.38 -16.49 -43.71
C GLU A 957 14.73 -15.11 -43.87
N GLN A 958 15.53 -14.03 -43.81
CA GLN A 958 15.02 -12.66 -43.95
C GLN A 958 13.94 -12.28 -42.92
N GLY A 959 13.93 -12.93 -41.75
CA GLY A 959 12.91 -12.72 -40.72
C GLY A 959 11.54 -13.30 -41.08
N ILE A 960 11.44 -14.10 -42.15
CA ILE A 960 10.22 -14.77 -42.58
C ILE A 960 10.47 -16.28 -42.50
N SER A 961 9.46 -17.03 -42.07
CA SER A 961 9.56 -18.49 -42.10
C SER A 961 9.70 -18.97 -43.53
N THR A 962 10.68 -19.81 -43.76
CA THR A 962 10.82 -20.53 -45.02
C THR A 962 10.20 -21.91 -44.88
N ARG A 963 9.84 -22.53 -46.00
CA ARG A 963 9.77 -24.00 -45.98
C ARG A 963 11.18 -24.49 -45.72
N ASP A 964 11.33 -25.46 -44.81
CA ASP A 964 12.62 -26.09 -44.49
C ASP A 964 13.37 -26.42 -45.79
N ARG A 965 14.48 -25.72 -46.02
CA ARG A 965 15.25 -25.80 -47.27
C ARG A 965 16.72 -26.06 -46.97
N PRO A 966 17.35 -27.03 -47.64
CA PRO A 966 18.77 -27.29 -47.49
C PRO A 966 19.61 -26.12 -48.01
N VAL A 967 20.66 -25.76 -47.27
CA VAL A 967 21.64 -24.72 -47.57
C VAL A 967 23.05 -25.17 -47.16
N GLN A 968 24.08 -24.69 -47.87
CA GLN A 968 25.48 -25.00 -47.59
C GLN A 968 26.40 -23.89 -48.12
N GLY A 969 27.60 -23.78 -47.57
CA GLY A 969 28.61 -22.82 -48.02
C GLY A 969 28.35 -21.39 -47.55
N VAL A 970 27.49 -20.65 -48.24
CA VAL A 970 27.21 -19.23 -47.94
C VAL A 970 25.71 -18.99 -47.87
N ILE A 971 25.27 -18.23 -46.88
CA ILE A 971 23.90 -17.71 -46.78
C ILE A 971 23.92 -16.20 -46.65
N LYS A 972 22.85 -15.54 -47.10
CA LYS A 972 22.66 -14.11 -46.85
C LYS A 972 22.05 -13.90 -45.46
N ALA A 973 22.82 -13.32 -44.54
CA ALA A 973 22.30 -12.73 -43.31
C ALA A 973 21.64 -11.39 -43.67
N ALA A 974 20.34 -11.41 -43.93
CA ALA A 974 19.60 -10.21 -44.31
C ALA A 974 19.58 -9.18 -43.18
N GLY A 975 19.57 -7.90 -43.54
CA GLY A 975 19.61 -6.79 -42.61
C GLY A 975 18.29 -6.56 -41.87
N THR A 976 18.41 -6.17 -40.60
CA THR A 976 17.29 -6.03 -39.64
C THR A 976 16.40 -7.29 -39.64
N ALA A 977 17.02 -8.46 -39.54
CA ALA A 977 16.33 -9.73 -39.64
C ALA A 977 17.01 -10.82 -38.82
N VAL A 978 16.23 -11.86 -38.51
CA VAL A 978 16.71 -13.11 -37.93
C VAL A 978 16.79 -14.17 -39.01
N THR A 979 17.88 -14.94 -39.00
CA THR A 979 18.01 -16.18 -39.77
C THR A 979 18.19 -17.33 -38.79
N LEU A 980 17.40 -18.39 -38.93
CA LEU A 980 17.49 -19.61 -38.10
C LEU A 980 17.79 -20.80 -39.00
N LEU A 981 18.89 -21.47 -38.69
CA LEU A 981 19.38 -22.66 -39.36
C LEU A 981 19.48 -23.78 -38.34
N TYR A 982 19.23 -25.01 -38.77
CA TYR A 982 19.40 -26.18 -37.94
C TYR A 982 19.96 -27.37 -38.73
N ARG A 983 20.53 -28.33 -38.01
CA ARG A 983 20.83 -29.67 -38.52
C ARG A 983 20.63 -30.73 -37.42
N PRO A 984 20.39 -32.00 -37.78
CA PRO A 984 20.26 -33.10 -36.82
C PRO A 984 21.53 -33.34 -36.02
#